data_AF-A0A2H0MII4-F1
#
_entry.id   AF-A0A2H0MII4-F1
#
_cell.length_a   1.000
_cell.length_b   1.000
_cell.length_c   1.000
_cell.angle_alpha   90.00
_cell.angle_beta   90.00
_cell.angle_gamma   90.00
#
_symmetry.space_group_name_H-M   'P 1'
#
loop_
_entity.id
_entity.type
_entity.pdbx_description
1 polymer ?
#
loop_
_entity_poly.entity_id
_entity_poly.type
_entity_poly.pdbx_seq_one_letter_code
_entity_poly.pdbx_strand_id
1 'polypeptide(L)'
;MSDPARKWNRLLPPAGSLFLCGASILYWELVFIRWMGSCIRIVAYYSNFILVAAFLGLGAGALLASRKFSLERFLLPSIVMGLVLAPFLGVFLHDNPSDSPEYFWLGGPSGVLSENFLSPFFGLNILPVAPFWLLLATAFLAITAVFVIFGQIVGRLFGELPPLRAYSFEIAGSILGILLFGAMSYRSLPPTLWFLAGFVLIFLMCEIRVKPLVVSALFCLVGLSFAGHFEKNFIWSPYYKIQFLPMDRILDRDTREVTEMGGIFGYRLTVNNDYHQMIVDLRSREKEHPFFRSWRWLYDFPYREERAAPKGPILIVGGGTGNDVSAALRNTEEEIDVVEIDPDIIQLGRTFHPEMPYDNPRVTLVNDDARSFFMDTRRKYSRVVFGFLDSHTLLSSFSSVRLDNFVYTRESMQRVKEILLPGGRVFLTFAANTPWIHSRITHLLDSVFDGPTGISAETGYGYTNGVVYENGKEEGSIQNPSRGTVSASHDADVPTDDWPFLYLKSRTVPAHYLGFIAAVVPLSLLSLLALPRGERAVEMKYFFLGAGFFLIETSNVVKLSILYGSTWVVNITVFSGILFLILMGNLTCAVTPRVGFRFWFICLLASCGVSYAVPPSGLLELMSSPFVRGLGAVALFLGPVYFASVIFARLIREEKKLYAAYGSNLLGAMVGGTCEYLSLVMGFKFLILMSAGFYMLAGWSVWR
;
A
#
# COMPACT_ATOMS: atom_id res chain seq x y z
N MET A 1 8.73 -52.98 13.59
CA MET A 1 9.79 -52.06 14.03
C MET A 1 10.33 -51.33 12.81
N SER A 2 9.80 -50.14 12.55
CA SER A 2 10.32 -49.16 11.59
C SER A 2 10.03 -47.80 12.20
N ASP A 3 11.08 -47.05 12.49
CA ASP A 3 11.01 -45.74 13.15
C ASP A 3 10.26 -44.73 12.24
N PRO A 4 9.10 -44.18 12.66
CA PRO A 4 8.34 -43.22 11.85
C PRO A 4 8.78 -41.78 12.09
N ALA A 5 9.92 -41.53 12.75
CA ALA A 5 10.60 -40.25 12.66
C ALA A 5 11.08 -40.07 11.21
N ARG A 6 10.18 -39.61 10.32
CA ARG A 6 10.52 -39.03 9.02
C ARG A 6 11.41 -37.82 9.29
N LYS A 7 12.71 -38.09 9.51
CA LYS A 7 13.76 -37.11 9.33
C LYS A 7 13.58 -36.58 7.91
N TRP A 8 13.31 -35.28 7.83
CA TRP A 8 13.53 -34.49 6.65
C TRP A 8 14.84 -34.95 6.00
N ASN A 9 14.80 -35.56 4.83
CA ASN A 9 15.99 -35.58 4.01
C ASN A 9 16.05 -34.16 3.40
N ARG A 10 17.14 -33.44 3.63
CA ARG A 10 17.31 -32.04 3.23
C ARG A 10 18.44 -31.94 2.23
N LEU A 11 18.23 -31.11 1.21
CA LEU A 11 19.31 -30.69 0.30
C LEU A 11 20.37 -29.88 1.07
N LEU A 12 19.96 -29.16 2.11
CA LEU A 12 20.78 -28.19 2.84
C LEU A 12 20.85 -28.46 4.35
N PRO A 13 21.93 -28.04 5.02
CA PRO A 13 22.01 -28.02 6.49
C PRO A 13 20.84 -27.22 7.12
N PRO A 14 20.53 -27.42 8.41
CA PRO A 14 19.43 -26.73 9.09
C PRO A 14 19.46 -25.21 8.95
N ALA A 15 20.65 -24.60 8.98
CA ALA A 15 20.83 -23.16 8.79
C ALA A 15 20.40 -22.69 7.38
N GLY A 16 20.82 -23.42 6.33
CA GLY A 16 20.42 -23.11 4.96
C GLY A 16 18.94 -23.34 4.71
N SER A 17 18.36 -24.36 5.35
CA SER A 17 16.91 -24.62 5.29
C SER A 17 16.09 -23.50 5.94
N LEU A 18 16.53 -22.99 7.10
CA LEU A 18 15.90 -21.84 7.77
C LEU A 18 16.01 -20.56 6.95
N PHE A 19 17.19 -20.31 6.37
CA PHE A 19 17.43 -19.17 5.49
C PHE A 19 16.49 -19.19 4.27
N LEU A 20 16.39 -20.31 3.56
CA LEU A 20 15.47 -20.43 2.42
C LEU A 20 13.99 -20.39 2.84
N CYS A 21 13.66 -20.91 4.03
CA CYS A 21 12.30 -20.84 4.56
C CYS A 21 11.89 -19.39 4.85
N GLY A 22 12.73 -18.61 5.55
CA GLY A 22 12.49 -17.18 5.77
C GLY A 22 12.37 -16.41 4.45
N ALA A 23 13.30 -16.67 3.51
CA ALA A 23 13.23 -16.07 2.17
C ALA A 23 11.91 -16.39 1.46
N SER A 24 11.46 -17.66 1.53
CA SER A 24 10.20 -18.08 0.92
C SER A 24 8.99 -17.44 1.59
N ILE A 25 8.96 -17.38 2.93
CA ILE A 25 7.85 -16.81 3.69
C ILE A 25 7.62 -15.36 3.28
N LEU A 26 8.64 -14.50 3.41
CA LEU A 26 8.48 -13.09 3.11
C LEU A 26 8.29 -12.84 1.60
N TYR A 27 8.94 -13.63 0.73
CA TYR A 27 8.72 -13.54 -0.71
C TYR A 27 7.27 -13.82 -1.10
N TRP A 28 6.71 -14.95 -0.64
CA TRP A 28 5.33 -15.32 -0.96
C TRP A 28 4.31 -14.38 -0.33
N GLU A 29 4.62 -13.82 0.84
CA GLU A 29 3.79 -12.80 1.48
C GLU A 29 3.63 -11.57 0.58
N LEU A 30 4.75 -11.04 0.08
CA LEU A 30 4.73 -9.88 -0.83
C LEU A 30 4.08 -10.20 -2.18
N VAL A 31 4.32 -11.40 -2.73
CA VAL A 31 3.65 -11.88 -3.96
C VAL A 31 2.13 -11.90 -3.75
N PHE A 32 1.64 -12.45 -2.65
CA PHE A 32 0.20 -12.53 -2.41
C PHE A 32 -0.43 -11.19 -2.09
N ILE A 33 0.25 -10.31 -1.35
CA ILE A 33 -0.21 -8.93 -1.13
C ILE A 33 -0.46 -8.25 -2.49
N ARG A 34 0.52 -8.31 -3.40
CA ARG A 34 0.43 -7.68 -4.72
C ARG A 34 -0.58 -8.37 -5.63
N TRP A 35 -0.55 -9.70 -5.70
CA TRP A 35 -1.42 -10.49 -6.57
C TRP A 35 -2.90 -10.34 -6.16
N MET A 36 -3.21 -10.51 -4.88
CA MET A 36 -4.58 -10.42 -4.38
C MET A 36 -5.13 -9.00 -4.51
N GLY A 37 -4.35 -7.97 -4.15
CA GLY A 37 -4.74 -6.57 -4.31
C GLY A 37 -4.97 -6.16 -5.77
N SER A 38 -4.17 -6.68 -6.71
CA SER A 38 -4.34 -6.38 -8.14
C SER A 38 -5.53 -7.11 -8.79
N CYS A 39 -6.00 -8.20 -8.20
CA CYS A 39 -7.06 -9.03 -8.77
C CYS A 39 -8.42 -8.78 -8.11
N ILE A 40 -8.44 -8.54 -6.80
CA ILE A 40 -9.67 -8.39 -6.02
C ILE A 40 -9.75 -6.92 -5.57
N ARG A 41 -10.62 -6.14 -6.22
CA ARG A 41 -10.74 -4.68 -6.03
C ARG A 41 -10.88 -4.28 -4.57
N ILE A 42 -11.79 -4.94 -3.83
CA ILE A 42 -11.97 -4.64 -2.41
C ILE A 42 -10.69 -4.87 -1.60
N VAL A 43 -9.89 -5.90 -1.90
CA VAL A 43 -8.64 -6.21 -1.17
C VAL A 43 -7.60 -5.10 -1.34
N ALA A 44 -7.59 -4.39 -2.48
CA ALA A 44 -6.71 -3.24 -2.70
C ALA A 44 -6.91 -2.13 -1.64
N TYR A 45 -8.10 -2.00 -1.07
CA TYR A 45 -8.41 -1.03 -0.02
C TYR A 45 -8.16 -1.54 1.41
N TYR A 46 -7.85 -2.83 1.59
CA TYR A 46 -7.58 -3.44 2.90
C TYR A 46 -6.25 -4.19 2.90
N SER A 47 -5.14 -3.63 2.43
CA SER A 47 -3.93 -4.46 2.20
C SER A 47 -3.28 -5.03 3.48
N ASN A 48 -3.49 -4.42 4.67
CA ASN A 48 -3.08 -5.01 5.95
C ASN A 48 -3.80 -6.32 6.27
N PHE A 49 -4.89 -6.62 5.57
CA PHE A 49 -5.66 -7.84 5.68
C PHE A 49 -4.87 -9.08 5.29
N ILE A 50 -4.13 -9.02 4.18
CA ILE A 50 -3.36 -10.15 3.67
C ILE A 50 -2.15 -10.41 4.58
N LEU A 51 -1.51 -9.34 5.06
CA LEU A 51 -0.46 -9.38 6.07
C LEU A 51 -0.95 -10.03 7.38
N VAL A 52 -2.10 -9.59 7.90
CA VAL A 52 -2.73 -10.18 9.09
C VAL A 52 -3.07 -11.67 8.87
N ALA A 53 -3.56 -12.04 7.70
CA ALA A 53 -3.81 -13.44 7.33
C ALA A 53 -2.52 -14.28 7.32
N ALA A 54 -1.44 -13.72 6.78
CA ALA A 54 -0.14 -14.37 6.75
C ALA A 54 0.41 -14.58 8.17
N PHE A 55 0.33 -13.56 9.04
CA PHE A 55 0.79 -13.65 10.43
C PHE A 55 -0.05 -14.64 11.26
N LEU A 56 -1.37 -14.63 11.10
CA LEU A 56 -2.23 -15.65 11.72
C LEU A 56 -1.86 -17.05 11.23
N GLY A 57 -1.65 -17.21 9.93
CA GLY A 57 -1.25 -18.47 9.34
C GLY A 57 0.08 -18.96 9.89
N LEU A 58 1.13 -18.14 9.83
CA LEU A 58 2.46 -18.44 10.36
C LEU A 58 2.42 -18.79 11.86
N GLY A 59 1.69 -17.99 12.65
CA GLY A 59 1.55 -18.20 14.09
C GLY A 59 0.84 -19.52 14.42
N ALA A 60 -0.32 -19.75 13.82
CA ALA A 60 -1.07 -21.00 13.99
C ALA A 60 -0.30 -22.22 13.48
N GLY A 61 0.38 -22.10 12.34
CA GLY A 61 1.24 -23.13 11.77
C GLY A 61 2.41 -23.49 12.68
N ALA A 62 3.12 -22.49 13.21
CA ALA A 62 4.23 -22.70 14.13
C ALA A 62 3.79 -23.45 15.40
N LEU A 63 2.60 -23.14 15.91
CA LEU A 63 2.03 -23.86 17.05
C LEU A 63 1.62 -25.30 16.67
N LEU A 64 1.20 -25.55 15.42
CA LEU A 64 0.95 -26.90 14.89
C LEU A 64 2.22 -27.72 14.61
N ALA A 65 3.42 -27.15 14.78
CA ALA A 65 4.68 -27.87 14.62
C ALA A 65 4.83 -29.05 15.60
N SER A 66 4.18 -28.99 16.77
CA SER A 66 4.18 -30.08 17.75
C SER A 66 3.38 -31.31 17.30
N ARG A 67 2.53 -31.18 16.26
CA ARG A 67 1.74 -32.29 15.73
C ARG A 67 2.55 -33.17 14.77
N LYS A 68 2.28 -34.48 14.83
CA LYS A 68 2.96 -35.50 14.00
C LYS A 68 2.57 -35.47 12.51
N PHE A 69 1.43 -34.87 12.14
CA PHE A 69 1.01 -34.79 10.74
C PHE A 69 1.73 -33.66 10.00
N SER A 70 2.12 -33.87 8.75
CA SER A 70 2.76 -32.84 7.91
C SER A 70 1.79 -32.27 6.88
N LEU A 71 1.74 -30.95 6.78
CA LEU A 71 0.95 -30.20 5.79
C LEU A 71 1.73 -29.85 4.52
N GLU A 72 3.04 -30.11 4.48
CA GLU A 72 3.97 -29.72 3.40
C GLU A 72 3.47 -30.11 1.99
N ARG A 73 2.82 -31.28 1.85
CA ARG A 73 2.29 -31.77 0.56
C ARG A 73 1.21 -30.87 -0.04
N PHE A 74 0.58 -30.02 0.76
CA PHE A 74 -0.47 -29.11 0.33
C PHE A 74 0.07 -27.72 -0.04
N LEU A 75 1.37 -27.44 0.19
CA LEU A 75 1.93 -26.11 -0.02
C LEU A 75 1.73 -25.61 -1.46
N LEU A 76 2.22 -26.38 -2.44
CA LEU A 76 2.09 -26.01 -3.85
C LEU A 76 0.63 -25.97 -4.33
N PRO A 77 -0.23 -26.98 -4.03
CA PRO A 77 -1.66 -26.89 -4.34
C PRO A 77 -2.33 -25.64 -3.76
N SER A 78 -2.03 -25.26 -2.51
CA SER A 78 -2.61 -24.08 -1.87
C SER A 78 -2.12 -22.78 -2.52
N ILE A 79 -0.85 -22.70 -2.93
CA ILE A 79 -0.31 -21.54 -3.65
C ILE A 79 -0.97 -21.41 -5.03
N VAL A 80 -1.08 -22.50 -5.79
CA VAL A 80 -1.74 -22.51 -7.10
C VAL A 80 -3.23 -22.19 -6.97
N MET A 81 -3.88 -22.67 -5.90
CA MET A 81 -5.25 -22.28 -5.58
C MET A 81 -5.34 -20.78 -5.34
N GLY A 82 -4.47 -20.18 -4.51
CA GLY A 82 -4.45 -18.73 -4.29
C GLY A 82 -4.22 -17.92 -5.58
N LEU A 83 -3.33 -18.40 -6.45
CA LEU A 83 -3.08 -17.83 -7.76
C LEU A 83 -4.35 -17.80 -8.63
N VAL A 84 -5.07 -18.92 -8.74
CA VAL A 84 -6.28 -19.03 -9.58
C VAL A 84 -7.50 -18.36 -8.93
N LEU A 85 -7.59 -18.43 -7.60
CA LEU A 85 -8.70 -17.88 -6.83
C LEU A 85 -8.76 -16.36 -6.92
N ALA A 86 -7.62 -15.66 -6.99
CA ALA A 86 -7.64 -14.19 -6.97
C ALA A 86 -8.35 -13.59 -8.20
N PRO A 87 -8.02 -13.95 -9.46
CA PRO A 87 -8.78 -13.48 -10.61
C PRO A 87 -10.24 -13.95 -10.60
N PHE A 88 -10.52 -15.15 -10.09
CA PHE A 88 -11.90 -15.66 -9.97
C PHE A 88 -12.74 -14.79 -9.03
N LEU A 89 -12.23 -14.47 -7.84
CA LEU A 89 -12.89 -13.56 -6.90
C LEU A 89 -13.00 -12.14 -7.45
N GLY A 90 -12.05 -11.71 -8.28
CA GLY A 90 -12.04 -10.41 -8.94
C GLY A 90 -13.19 -10.16 -9.92
N VAL A 91 -13.82 -11.22 -10.46
CA VAL A 91 -14.95 -11.10 -11.39
C VAL A 91 -16.20 -10.59 -10.69
N PHE A 92 -16.33 -10.85 -9.38
CA PHE A 92 -17.53 -10.49 -8.64
C PHE A 92 -17.62 -8.99 -8.43
N LEU A 93 -18.77 -8.43 -8.83
CA LEU A 93 -19.22 -7.13 -8.37
C LEU A 93 -19.53 -7.20 -6.88
N HIS A 94 -19.26 -6.11 -6.17
CA HIS A 94 -19.69 -5.97 -4.78
C HIS A 94 -20.36 -4.61 -4.59
N ASP A 95 -21.51 -4.61 -3.93
CA ASP A 95 -22.18 -3.37 -3.53
C ASP A 95 -21.44 -2.77 -2.34
N ASN A 96 -21.13 -1.48 -2.44
CA ASN A 96 -20.63 -0.71 -1.30
C ASN A 96 -21.81 -0.44 -0.35
N PRO A 97 -21.63 -0.48 0.98
CA PRO A 97 -22.67 0.00 1.89
C PRO A 97 -23.00 1.46 1.54
N SER A 98 -24.27 1.73 1.21
CA SER A 98 -24.75 3.05 0.78
C SER A 98 -24.49 4.16 1.81
N ASP A 99 -24.26 3.79 3.08
CA ASP A 99 -23.96 4.67 4.21
C ASP A 99 -22.54 4.47 4.80
N SER A 100 -21.60 3.91 4.03
CA SER A 100 -20.21 3.80 4.48
C SER A 100 -19.62 5.18 4.79
N PRO A 101 -19.05 5.41 5.99
CA PRO A 101 -18.33 6.65 6.30
C PRO A 101 -17.01 6.76 5.51
N GLU A 102 -16.55 5.70 4.85
CA GLU A 102 -15.38 5.70 3.98
C GLU A 102 -15.78 5.66 2.50
N TYR A 103 -15.16 6.53 1.69
CA TYR A 103 -15.41 6.60 0.25
C TYR A 103 -14.52 5.63 -0.54
N PHE A 104 -15.12 4.72 -1.28
CA PHE A 104 -14.44 3.83 -2.22
C PHE A 104 -14.80 4.24 -3.65
N TRP A 105 -13.77 4.48 -4.47
CA TRP A 105 -13.97 4.78 -5.88
C TRP A 105 -14.09 3.45 -6.63
N LEU A 106 -15.32 3.07 -7.01
CA LEU A 106 -15.57 1.78 -7.62
C LEU A 106 -16.31 1.96 -8.95
N GLY A 107 -15.60 1.79 -10.07
CA GLY A 107 -16.21 1.65 -11.40
C GLY A 107 -16.78 0.24 -11.65
N GLY A 108 -17.19 -0.08 -12.88
CA GLY A 108 -17.42 -1.47 -13.29
C GLY A 108 -16.09 -2.26 -13.34
N PRO A 109 -16.07 -3.57 -13.04
CA PRO A 109 -14.85 -4.37 -13.06
C PRO A 109 -14.36 -4.42 -14.51
N SER A 110 -13.25 -3.76 -14.78
CA SER A 110 -12.67 -3.67 -16.11
C SER A 110 -11.28 -4.30 -16.06
N GLY A 111 -11.03 -5.32 -16.89
CA GLY A 111 -9.75 -6.03 -16.84
C GLY A 111 -9.69 -7.18 -15.83
N VAL A 112 -10.84 -7.71 -15.41
CA VAL A 112 -10.93 -9.11 -15.02
C VAL A 112 -11.57 -9.87 -16.18
N LEU A 113 -11.22 -11.15 -16.30
CA LEU A 113 -11.78 -12.15 -17.23
C LEU A 113 -13.13 -11.69 -17.80
N SER A 114 -13.25 -11.62 -19.14
CA SER A 114 -14.37 -10.97 -19.87
C SER A 114 -15.71 -11.07 -19.14
N GLU A 115 -16.63 -10.10 -19.26
CA GLU A 115 -17.97 -10.15 -18.64
C GLU A 115 -18.71 -11.49 -18.84
N ASN A 116 -18.33 -12.28 -19.84
CA ASN A 116 -18.80 -13.62 -20.14
C ASN A 116 -17.94 -14.78 -19.59
N PHE A 117 -16.96 -14.59 -18.70
CA PHE A 117 -16.02 -15.63 -18.27
C PHE A 117 -16.71 -16.81 -17.58
N LEU A 118 -17.77 -16.51 -16.81
CA LEU A 118 -18.58 -17.52 -16.12
C LEU A 118 -19.70 -18.09 -17.01
N SER A 119 -19.99 -17.46 -18.16
CA SER A 119 -21.07 -17.85 -19.07
C SER A 119 -20.91 -19.30 -19.60
N PRO A 120 -19.71 -19.77 -20.00
CA PRO A 120 -19.50 -21.18 -20.39
C PRO A 120 -19.71 -22.20 -19.26
N PHE A 121 -19.51 -21.80 -18.00
CA PHE A 121 -19.55 -22.72 -16.86
C PHE A 121 -20.93 -22.79 -16.21
N PHE A 122 -21.63 -21.67 -16.13
CA PHE A 122 -22.90 -21.54 -15.41
C PHE A 122 -24.09 -21.21 -16.30
N GLY A 123 -23.89 -20.91 -17.59
CA GLY A 123 -24.97 -20.56 -18.53
C GLY A 123 -25.69 -19.24 -18.20
N LEU A 124 -25.06 -18.39 -17.38
CA LEU A 124 -25.64 -17.14 -16.89
C LEU A 124 -24.87 -15.94 -17.49
N ASN A 125 -25.57 -15.08 -18.23
CA ASN A 125 -25.12 -13.74 -18.61
C ASN A 125 -25.52 -12.74 -17.52
N ILE A 126 -25.12 -13.00 -16.28
CA ILE A 126 -25.40 -12.15 -15.12
C ILE A 126 -24.07 -11.68 -14.57
N LEU A 127 -23.90 -10.38 -14.37
CA LEU A 127 -22.80 -9.82 -13.58
C LEU A 127 -22.90 -10.39 -12.16
N PRO A 128 -21.99 -11.29 -11.73
CA PRO A 128 -22.14 -11.97 -10.45
C PRO A 128 -21.87 -10.98 -9.31
N VAL A 129 -22.86 -10.75 -8.45
CA VAL A 129 -22.71 -9.89 -7.27
C VAL A 129 -22.45 -10.76 -6.04
N ALA A 130 -21.41 -10.44 -5.29
CA ALA A 130 -21.11 -11.07 -4.00
C ALA A 130 -20.97 -10.00 -2.90
N PRO A 131 -21.43 -10.29 -1.67
CA PRO A 131 -21.14 -9.42 -0.54
C PRO A 131 -19.63 -9.27 -0.34
N PHE A 132 -19.15 -8.04 -0.15
CA PHE A 132 -17.71 -7.77 -0.02
C PHE A 132 -17.04 -8.57 1.11
N TRP A 133 -17.73 -8.79 2.23
CA TRP A 133 -17.22 -9.57 3.36
C TRP A 133 -16.95 -11.04 3.01
N LEU A 134 -17.71 -11.61 2.07
CA LEU A 134 -17.51 -12.98 1.60
C LEU A 134 -16.24 -13.09 0.75
N LEU A 135 -16.01 -12.11 -0.13
CA LEU A 135 -14.80 -12.04 -0.94
C LEU A 135 -13.56 -11.89 -0.05
N LEU A 136 -13.62 -10.98 0.92
CA LEU A 136 -12.56 -10.79 1.92
C LEU A 136 -12.33 -12.06 2.72
N ALA A 137 -13.36 -12.66 3.34
CA ALA A 137 -13.21 -13.87 4.14
C ALA A 137 -12.61 -15.04 3.35
N THR A 138 -13.02 -15.21 2.08
CA THR A 138 -12.49 -16.27 1.21
C THR A 138 -11.01 -16.05 0.90
N ALA A 139 -10.63 -14.82 0.54
CA ALA A 139 -9.23 -14.44 0.36
C ALA A 139 -8.40 -14.66 1.63
N PHE A 140 -8.93 -14.25 2.80
CA PHE A 140 -8.28 -14.40 4.09
C PHE A 140 -7.95 -15.86 4.42
N LEU A 141 -8.94 -16.73 4.29
CA LEU A 141 -8.80 -18.15 4.62
C LEU A 141 -7.84 -18.84 3.65
N ALA A 142 -7.86 -18.48 2.37
CA ALA A 142 -6.94 -19.01 1.36
C ALA A 142 -5.48 -18.65 1.69
N ILE A 143 -5.21 -17.38 2.02
CA ILE A 143 -3.87 -16.93 2.41
C ILE A 143 -3.45 -17.55 3.74
N THR A 144 -4.31 -17.51 4.75
CA THR A 144 -4.05 -18.13 6.06
C THR A 144 -3.67 -19.60 5.88
N ALA A 145 -4.38 -20.35 5.03
CA ALA A 145 -4.07 -21.76 4.78
C ALA A 145 -2.67 -21.98 4.20
N VAL A 146 -2.19 -21.13 3.27
CA VAL A 146 -0.82 -21.20 2.75
C VAL A 146 0.19 -20.97 3.89
N PHE A 147 -0.01 -19.92 4.68
CA PHE A 147 0.93 -19.54 5.73
C PHE A 147 0.89 -20.45 6.97
N VAL A 148 -0.20 -21.18 7.21
CA VAL A 148 -0.23 -22.29 8.18
C VAL A 148 0.78 -23.37 7.81
N ILE A 149 0.92 -23.66 6.52
CA ILE A 149 1.86 -24.68 6.04
C ILE A 149 3.30 -24.20 6.24
N PHE A 150 3.61 -22.95 5.86
CA PHE A 150 4.91 -22.33 6.13
C PHE A 150 5.22 -22.25 7.62
N GLY A 151 4.24 -21.85 8.45
CA GLY A 151 4.36 -21.79 9.90
C GLY A 151 4.74 -23.15 10.49
N GLN A 152 4.12 -24.24 10.04
CA GLN A 152 4.45 -25.58 10.51
C GLN A 152 5.87 -25.99 10.11
N ILE A 153 6.32 -25.61 8.91
CA ILE A 153 7.68 -25.87 8.43
C ILE A 153 8.70 -25.14 9.30
N VAL A 154 8.58 -23.82 9.44
CA VAL A 154 9.54 -23.02 10.23
C VAL A 154 9.53 -23.41 11.71
N GLY A 155 8.37 -23.71 12.29
CA GLY A 155 8.25 -24.16 13.67
C GLY A 155 8.99 -25.47 13.96
N ARG A 156 9.04 -26.39 12.98
CA ARG A 156 9.87 -27.61 13.08
C ARG A 156 11.36 -27.31 12.93
N LEU A 157 11.71 -26.44 11.98
CA LEU A 157 13.09 -26.06 11.72
C LEU A 157 13.75 -25.34 12.92
N PHE A 158 12.98 -24.56 13.67
CA PHE A 158 13.44 -23.93 14.91
C PHE A 158 13.88 -24.91 15.99
N GLY A 159 13.42 -26.17 15.96
CA GLY A 159 13.84 -27.21 16.90
C GLY A 159 15.25 -27.76 16.66
N GLU A 160 15.91 -27.38 15.56
CA GLU A 160 17.16 -28.02 15.13
C GLU A 160 18.42 -27.17 15.31
N LEU A 161 18.27 -25.88 15.62
CA LEU A 161 19.37 -24.98 15.92
C LEU A 161 19.11 -24.28 17.26
N PRO A 162 20.17 -23.79 17.93
CA PRO A 162 20.00 -22.92 19.09
C PRO A 162 19.08 -21.73 18.74
N PRO A 163 18.11 -21.36 19.61
CA PRO A 163 17.03 -20.45 19.26
C PRO A 163 17.48 -19.14 18.60
N LEU A 164 18.47 -18.47 19.19
CA LEU A 164 18.99 -17.20 18.68
C LEU A 164 19.62 -17.33 17.27
N ARG A 165 20.33 -18.44 17.01
CA ARG A 165 20.89 -18.73 15.69
C ARG A 165 19.79 -19.07 14.70
N ALA A 166 18.81 -19.88 15.11
CA ALA A 166 17.70 -20.28 14.26
C ALA A 166 16.90 -19.06 13.77
N TYR A 167 16.56 -18.17 14.70
CA TYR A 167 15.89 -16.91 14.41
C TYR A 167 16.72 -15.98 13.52
N SER A 168 18.04 -15.89 13.75
CA SER A 168 18.91 -15.04 12.91
C SER A 168 18.99 -15.53 11.45
N PHE A 169 19.04 -16.84 11.21
CA PHE A 169 19.05 -17.38 9.84
C PHE A 169 17.71 -17.16 9.13
N GLU A 170 16.60 -17.30 9.84
CA GLU A 170 15.26 -17.04 9.30
C GLU A 170 15.12 -15.57 8.88
N ILE A 171 15.43 -14.62 9.77
CA ILE A 171 15.37 -13.18 9.46
C ILE A 171 16.34 -12.79 8.33
N ALA A 172 17.55 -13.34 8.31
CA ALA A 172 18.51 -13.11 7.22
C ALA A 172 17.96 -13.62 5.87
N GLY A 173 17.25 -14.75 5.89
CA GLY A 173 16.51 -15.28 4.76
C GLY A 173 15.42 -14.33 4.30
N SER A 174 14.62 -13.83 5.24
CA SER A 174 13.53 -12.88 4.96
C SER A 174 14.05 -11.63 4.24
N ILE A 175 15.22 -11.09 4.60
CA ILE A 175 15.89 -10.00 3.85
C ILE A 175 16.09 -10.37 2.37
N LEU A 176 16.54 -11.59 2.06
CA LEU A 176 16.66 -12.04 0.67
C LEU A 176 15.29 -12.07 -0.03
N GLY A 177 14.25 -12.54 0.65
CA GLY A 177 12.89 -12.62 0.10
C GLY A 177 12.36 -11.26 -0.34
N ILE A 178 12.47 -10.24 0.51
CA ILE A 178 12.03 -8.87 0.19
C ILE A 178 12.89 -8.22 -0.90
N LEU A 179 14.21 -8.38 -0.85
CA LEU A 179 15.10 -7.82 -1.87
C LEU A 179 14.88 -8.45 -3.23
N LEU A 180 14.63 -9.77 -3.28
CA LEU A 180 14.35 -10.49 -4.51
C LEU A 180 13.05 -9.98 -5.15
N PHE A 181 11.93 -9.99 -4.42
CA PHE A 181 10.66 -9.53 -4.96
C PHE A 181 10.67 -8.02 -5.29
N GLY A 182 11.38 -7.24 -4.47
CA GLY A 182 11.62 -5.83 -4.72
C GLY A 182 12.36 -5.58 -6.04
N ALA A 183 13.44 -6.31 -6.30
CA ALA A 183 14.17 -6.20 -7.55
C ALA A 183 13.33 -6.61 -8.78
N MET A 184 12.44 -7.61 -8.63
CA MET A 184 11.53 -8.01 -9.70
C MET A 184 10.46 -6.94 -9.97
N SER A 185 9.93 -6.32 -8.91
CA SER A 185 8.95 -5.23 -9.01
C SER A 185 9.59 -3.98 -9.64
N TYR A 186 10.85 -3.67 -9.31
CA TYR A 186 11.61 -2.56 -9.93
C TYR A 186 11.70 -2.66 -11.44
N ARG A 187 11.88 -3.88 -11.94
CA ARG A 187 12.07 -4.17 -13.35
C ARG A 187 10.76 -4.40 -14.09
N SER A 188 9.62 -4.11 -13.46
CA SER A 188 8.28 -4.35 -14.00
C SER A 188 8.12 -5.78 -14.54
N LEU A 189 8.72 -6.77 -13.87
CA LEU A 189 8.65 -8.17 -14.32
C LEU A 189 7.22 -8.71 -14.17
N PRO A 190 6.74 -9.56 -15.08
CA PRO A 190 5.38 -10.08 -15.02
C PRO A 190 5.20 -11.22 -14.00
N PRO A 191 3.97 -11.52 -13.58
CA PRO A 191 3.64 -12.52 -12.56
C PRO A 191 4.23 -13.90 -12.82
N THR A 192 4.29 -14.37 -14.07
CA THR A 192 4.88 -15.68 -14.39
C THR A 192 6.29 -15.82 -13.84
N LEU A 193 7.09 -14.75 -13.92
CA LEU A 193 8.43 -14.75 -13.33
C LEU A 193 8.38 -14.73 -11.80
N TRP A 194 7.45 -13.98 -11.19
CA TRP A 194 7.30 -13.96 -9.73
C TRP A 194 6.96 -15.36 -9.18
N PHE A 195 5.97 -16.04 -9.78
CA PHE A 195 5.58 -17.39 -9.38
C PHE A 195 6.70 -18.39 -9.67
N LEU A 196 7.41 -18.26 -10.79
CA LEU A 196 8.56 -19.11 -11.11
C LEU A 196 9.65 -19.00 -10.04
N ALA A 197 10.06 -17.79 -9.69
CA ALA A 197 11.08 -17.58 -8.65
C ALA A 197 10.61 -18.11 -7.28
N GLY A 198 9.35 -17.89 -6.92
CA GLY A 198 8.77 -18.44 -5.69
C GLY A 198 8.74 -19.98 -5.67
N PHE A 199 8.42 -20.61 -6.81
CA PHE A 199 8.48 -22.07 -6.93
C PHE A 199 9.91 -22.56 -6.82
N VAL A 200 10.88 -21.89 -7.44
CA VAL A 200 12.31 -22.22 -7.30
C VAL A 200 12.75 -22.17 -5.83
N LEU A 201 12.36 -21.14 -5.07
CA LEU A 201 12.66 -21.08 -3.63
C LEU A 201 12.10 -22.29 -2.86
N ILE A 202 10.87 -22.72 -3.16
CA ILE A 202 10.27 -23.92 -2.57
C ILE A 202 11.02 -25.19 -2.98
N PHE A 203 11.39 -25.34 -4.25
CA PHE A 203 12.15 -26.50 -4.74
C PHE A 203 13.55 -26.57 -4.12
N LEU A 204 14.20 -25.44 -3.86
CA LEU A 204 15.50 -25.39 -3.17
C LEU A 204 15.37 -25.74 -1.68
N MET A 205 14.21 -25.48 -1.07
CA MET A 205 13.93 -25.81 0.34
C MET A 205 13.59 -27.30 0.54
N CYS A 206 12.90 -27.93 -0.41
CA CYS A 206 12.34 -29.29 -0.27
C CYS A 206 13.17 -30.35 -1.03
N GLU A 207 13.61 -31.43 -0.38
CA GLU A 207 14.01 -32.63 -1.14
C GLU A 207 12.78 -33.33 -1.70
N ILE A 208 12.75 -33.46 -3.02
CA ILE A 208 11.60 -34.05 -3.69
C ILE A 208 11.94 -35.43 -4.23
N ARG A 209 11.28 -36.44 -3.64
CA ARG A 209 11.27 -37.80 -4.20
C ARG A 209 10.58 -37.76 -5.57
N VAL A 210 10.97 -38.64 -6.49
CA VAL A 210 10.52 -38.61 -7.91
C VAL A 210 8.99 -38.54 -8.08
N LYS A 211 8.21 -39.30 -7.30
CA LYS A 211 6.73 -39.28 -7.40
C LYS A 211 6.10 -37.93 -6.96
N PRO A 212 6.41 -37.39 -5.76
CA PRO A 212 6.05 -36.02 -5.40
C PRO A 212 6.53 -34.97 -6.40
N LEU A 213 7.70 -35.16 -7.02
CA LEU A 213 8.28 -34.20 -7.98
C LEU A 213 7.41 -34.01 -9.21
N VAL A 214 6.89 -35.10 -9.78
CA VAL A 214 6.00 -35.03 -10.94
C VAL A 214 4.71 -34.28 -10.62
N VAL A 215 4.10 -34.56 -9.45
CA VAL A 215 2.88 -33.87 -9.02
C VAL A 215 3.14 -32.38 -8.75
N SER A 216 4.22 -32.07 -8.03
CA SER A 216 4.67 -30.70 -7.77
C SER A 216 4.95 -29.93 -9.06
N ALA A 217 5.65 -30.55 -10.02
CA ALA A 217 5.94 -29.96 -11.32
C ALA A 217 4.67 -29.71 -12.13
N LEU A 218 3.69 -30.63 -12.08
CA LEU A 218 2.39 -30.43 -12.74
C LEU A 218 1.63 -29.22 -12.17
N PHE A 219 1.57 -29.08 -10.85
CA PHE A 219 0.94 -27.90 -10.22
C PHE A 219 1.65 -26.60 -10.62
N CYS A 220 2.98 -26.60 -10.62
CA CYS A 220 3.75 -25.44 -11.05
C CYS A 220 3.49 -25.12 -12.53
N LEU A 221 3.46 -26.13 -13.40
CA LEU A 221 3.18 -25.95 -14.83
C LEU A 221 1.77 -25.38 -15.05
N VAL A 222 0.76 -25.90 -14.35
CA VAL A 222 -0.62 -25.37 -14.41
C VAL A 222 -0.66 -23.92 -13.94
N GLY A 223 -0.02 -23.62 -12.79
CA GLY A 223 0.05 -22.27 -12.26
C GLY A 223 0.74 -21.29 -13.22
N LEU A 224 1.92 -21.64 -13.73
CA LEU A 224 2.67 -20.80 -14.68
C LEU A 224 1.93 -20.63 -16.01
N SER A 225 1.25 -21.67 -16.50
CA SER A 225 0.44 -21.57 -17.72
C SER A 225 -0.74 -20.62 -17.53
N PHE A 226 -1.40 -20.68 -16.37
CA PHE A 226 -2.49 -19.76 -16.02
C PHE A 226 -1.97 -18.32 -15.86
N ALA A 227 -0.89 -18.11 -15.11
CA ALA A 227 -0.27 -16.80 -14.93
C ALA A 227 0.16 -16.19 -16.27
N GLY A 228 0.80 -16.97 -17.13
CA GLY A 228 1.26 -16.54 -18.46
C GLY A 228 0.12 -16.25 -19.43
N HIS A 229 -1.04 -16.90 -19.28
CA HIS A 229 -2.22 -16.55 -20.04
C HIS A 229 -2.85 -15.24 -19.53
N PHE A 230 -2.94 -15.09 -18.21
CA PHE A 230 -3.55 -13.93 -17.57
C PHE A 230 -2.74 -12.65 -17.82
N GLU A 231 -1.41 -12.71 -17.66
CA GLU A 231 -0.53 -11.54 -17.72
C GLU A 231 -0.50 -10.84 -19.08
N LYS A 232 -0.77 -11.54 -20.18
CA LYS A 232 -0.73 -10.98 -21.55
C LYS A 232 -1.67 -9.81 -21.77
N ASN A 233 -2.68 -9.65 -20.91
CA ASN A 233 -3.68 -8.60 -21.02
C ASN A 233 -3.28 -7.33 -20.24
N PHE A 234 -2.15 -7.34 -19.53
CA PHE A 234 -1.79 -6.29 -18.57
C PHE A 234 -0.31 -5.90 -18.64
N ILE A 235 -0.06 -4.65 -18.30
CA ILE A 235 1.27 -4.14 -17.97
C ILE A 235 1.40 -4.16 -16.45
N TRP A 236 2.51 -4.66 -15.94
CA TRP A 236 2.74 -4.80 -14.49
C TRP A 236 3.76 -3.78 -14.03
N SER A 237 3.30 -2.55 -13.78
CA SER A 237 4.16 -1.47 -13.28
C SER A 237 4.51 -1.65 -11.82
N PRO A 238 5.53 -0.98 -11.26
CA PRO A 238 5.87 -1.11 -9.84
C PRO A 238 4.69 -0.83 -8.91
N TYR A 239 3.73 0.00 -9.34
CA TYR A 239 2.57 0.43 -8.54
C TYR A 239 1.27 -0.30 -8.89
N TYR A 240 1.06 -0.66 -10.16
CA TYR A 240 -0.25 -1.07 -10.66
C TYR A 240 -0.20 -2.28 -11.60
N LYS A 241 -1.30 -3.03 -11.62
CA LYS A 241 -1.67 -3.86 -12.77
C LYS A 241 -2.49 -2.99 -13.72
N ILE A 242 -1.91 -2.60 -14.84
CA ILE A 242 -2.48 -1.67 -15.80
C ILE A 242 -3.10 -2.42 -16.99
N GLN A 243 -4.36 -2.15 -17.30
CA GLN A 243 -4.96 -2.52 -18.59
C GLN A 243 -5.00 -1.27 -19.48
N PHE A 244 -4.49 -1.41 -20.71
CA PHE A 244 -4.47 -0.34 -21.70
C PHE A 244 -5.38 -0.71 -22.87
N LEU A 245 -6.45 0.06 -23.07
CA LEU A 245 -7.48 -0.27 -24.06
C LEU A 245 -7.73 0.91 -25.01
N PRO A 246 -7.83 0.68 -26.33
CA PRO A 246 -8.22 1.72 -27.27
C PRO A 246 -9.67 2.18 -27.03
N MET A 247 -9.95 3.43 -27.36
CA MET A 247 -11.28 4.03 -27.30
C MET A 247 -11.73 4.41 -28.71
N ASP A 248 -12.85 3.84 -29.14
CA ASP A 248 -13.52 4.08 -30.43
C ASP A 248 -15.00 4.47 -30.28
N ARG A 249 -15.51 4.41 -29.04
CA ARG A 249 -16.89 4.70 -28.67
C ARG A 249 -16.96 5.63 -27.47
N ILE A 250 -17.99 6.46 -27.44
CA ILE A 250 -18.32 7.34 -26.31
C ILE A 250 -19.70 6.94 -25.79
N LEU A 251 -19.77 6.64 -24.49
CA LEU A 251 -21.05 6.42 -23.80
C LEU A 251 -21.53 7.74 -23.24
N ASP A 252 -22.70 8.20 -23.69
CA ASP A 252 -23.40 9.31 -23.07
C ASP A 252 -23.94 8.86 -21.71
N ARG A 253 -23.66 9.63 -20.67
CA ARG A 253 -24.02 9.25 -19.30
C ARG A 253 -25.51 9.46 -19.01
N ASP A 254 -26.12 10.47 -19.62
CA ASP A 254 -27.49 10.88 -19.35
C ASP A 254 -28.47 10.08 -20.21
N THR A 255 -28.17 9.91 -21.50
CA THR A 255 -29.01 9.15 -22.41
C THR A 255 -28.69 7.65 -22.42
N ARG A 256 -27.51 7.25 -21.92
CA ARG A 256 -26.95 5.89 -22.03
C ARG A 256 -26.77 5.42 -23.48
N GLU A 257 -26.77 6.34 -24.44
CA GLU A 257 -26.54 6.04 -25.84
C GLU A 257 -25.04 5.92 -26.13
N VAL A 258 -24.68 5.02 -27.04
CA VAL A 258 -23.30 4.80 -27.46
C VAL A 258 -23.09 5.44 -28.83
N THR A 259 -22.17 6.39 -28.90
CA THR A 259 -21.74 7.03 -30.15
C THR A 259 -20.45 6.39 -30.64
N GLU A 260 -20.45 5.83 -31.85
CA GLU A 260 -19.24 5.32 -32.51
C GLU A 260 -18.50 6.46 -33.22
N MET A 261 -17.18 6.57 -33.00
CA MET A 261 -16.37 7.68 -33.49
C MET A 261 -15.72 7.41 -34.86
N GLY A 262 -16.01 6.26 -35.49
CA GLY A 262 -15.44 5.86 -36.79
C GLY A 262 -13.94 5.53 -36.78
N GLY A 263 -13.32 5.46 -35.59
CA GLY A 263 -11.91 5.15 -35.40
C GLY A 263 -11.46 5.32 -33.94
N ILE A 264 -10.21 4.94 -33.65
CA ILE A 264 -9.61 5.11 -32.32
C ILE A 264 -9.31 6.60 -32.11
N PHE A 265 -9.91 7.21 -31.10
CA PHE A 265 -9.71 8.62 -30.75
C PHE A 265 -8.87 8.83 -29.48
N GLY A 266 -8.56 7.75 -28.77
CA GLY A 266 -7.82 7.81 -27.52
C GLY A 266 -7.62 6.42 -26.92
N TYR A 267 -7.09 6.40 -25.70
CA TYR A 267 -6.88 5.17 -24.95
C TYR A 267 -7.34 5.36 -23.50
N ARG A 268 -7.95 4.34 -22.91
CA ARG A 268 -8.27 4.31 -21.49
C ARG A 268 -7.31 3.40 -20.74
N LEU A 269 -6.97 3.81 -19.52
CA LEU A 269 -6.15 3.06 -18.58
C LEU A 269 -7.03 2.65 -17.40
N THR A 270 -6.98 1.38 -17.06
CA THR A 270 -7.51 0.86 -15.80
C THR A 270 -6.37 0.33 -14.96
N VAL A 271 -6.43 0.52 -13.64
CA VAL A 271 -5.44 -0.01 -12.70
C VAL A 271 -6.15 -0.86 -11.65
N ASN A 272 -5.61 -2.03 -11.34
CA ASN A 272 -6.18 -2.95 -10.34
C ASN A 272 -7.68 -3.22 -10.54
N ASN A 273 -8.12 -3.23 -11.80
CA ASN A 273 -9.49 -3.40 -12.29
C ASN A 273 -10.45 -2.21 -12.17
N ASP A 274 -9.95 -1.02 -11.85
CA ASP A 274 -10.71 0.22 -11.78
C ASP A 274 -10.21 1.24 -12.80
N TYR A 275 -11.13 2.05 -13.35
CA TYR A 275 -10.76 3.14 -14.24
C TYR A 275 -9.80 4.10 -13.53
N HIS A 276 -8.75 4.53 -14.22
CA HIS A 276 -7.77 5.46 -13.65
C HIS A 276 -7.72 6.76 -14.45
N GLN A 277 -7.37 6.67 -15.74
CA GLN A 277 -7.18 7.84 -16.59
C GLN A 277 -7.35 7.49 -18.07
N MET A 278 -7.28 8.49 -18.93
CA MET A 278 -7.35 8.32 -20.38
C MET A 278 -6.42 9.27 -21.11
N ILE A 279 -5.99 8.84 -22.29
CA ILE A 279 -5.24 9.60 -23.28
C ILE A 279 -6.25 10.06 -24.33
N VAL A 280 -6.41 11.36 -24.49
CA VAL A 280 -7.34 11.92 -25.49
C VAL A 280 -6.71 13.13 -26.16
N ASP A 281 -6.88 13.25 -27.48
CA ASP A 281 -6.49 14.46 -28.21
C ASP A 281 -7.52 15.57 -27.95
N LEU A 282 -7.12 16.57 -27.18
CA LEU A 282 -7.98 17.68 -26.79
C LEU A 282 -7.71 18.96 -27.59
N ARG A 283 -7.07 18.89 -28.75
CA ARG A 283 -7.01 20.05 -29.66
C ARG A 283 -8.40 20.42 -30.17
N SER A 284 -8.66 21.72 -30.32
CA SER A 284 -9.96 22.20 -30.83
C SER A 284 -10.18 21.81 -32.28
N ARG A 285 -11.42 21.43 -32.62
CA ARG A 285 -11.86 21.04 -33.97
C ARG A 285 -13.19 21.73 -34.26
N GLU A 286 -13.43 22.08 -35.53
CA GLU A 286 -14.66 22.79 -35.93
C GLU A 286 -15.95 22.00 -35.63
N LYS A 287 -15.90 20.67 -35.78
CA LYS A 287 -17.00 19.77 -35.43
C LYS A 287 -16.48 18.71 -34.48
N GLU A 288 -16.84 18.83 -33.21
CA GLU A 288 -16.45 17.87 -32.18
C GLU A 288 -17.59 17.49 -31.25
N HIS A 289 -17.54 16.24 -30.82
CA HIS A 289 -18.44 15.70 -29.81
C HIS A 289 -18.33 16.49 -28.49
N PRO A 290 -19.44 16.76 -27.78
CA PRO A 290 -19.43 17.47 -26.49
C PRO A 290 -18.44 16.92 -25.45
N PHE A 291 -18.20 15.61 -25.48
CA PHE A 291 -17.15 14.95 -24.68
C PHE A 291 -15.80 15.67 -24.73
N PHE A 292 -15.27 15.97 -25.93
CA PHE A 292 -13.96 16.62 -26.06
C PHE A 292 -13.97 18.04 -25.48
N ARG A 293 -15.09 18.76 -25.63
CA ARG A 293 -15.26 20.11 -25.08
C ARG A 293 -15.32 20.08 -23.55
N SER A 294 -16.04 19.13 -22.97
CA SER A 294 -16.15 18.96 -21.52
C SER A 294 -14.80 18.65 -20.88
N TRP A 295 -14.05 17.69 -21.44
CA TRP A 295 -12.71 17.35 -20.95
C TRP A 295 -11.69 18.46 -21.19
N ARG A 296 -11.72 19.12 -22.36
CA ARG A 296 -10.88 20.30 -22.61
C ARG A 296 -11.18 21.43 -21.62
N TRP A 297 -12.45 21.69 -21.35
CA TRP A 297 -12.86 22.71 -20.38
C TRP A 297 -12.18 22.50 -19.03
N LEU A 298 -12.15 21.23 -18.57
CA LEU A 298 -11.58 20.84 -17.29
C LEU A 298 -10.06 21.03 -17.25
N TYR A 299 -9.35 20.49 -18.24
CA TYR A 299 -7.87 20.56 -18.29
C TYR A 299 -7.36 21.98 -18.58
N ASP A 300 -8.06 22.76 -19.40
CA ASP A 300 -7.66 24.14 -19.75
C ASP A 300 -8.04 25.17 -18.66
N PHE A 301 -8.88 24.78 -17.68
CA PHE A 301 -9.40 25.68 -16.63
C PHE A 301 -8.31 26.47 -15.88
N PRO A 302 -7.19 25.86 -15.43
CA PRO A 302 -6.13 26.57 -14.68
C PRO A 302 -5.44 27.70 -15.46
N TYR A 303 -5.58 27.72 -16.78
CA TYR A 303 -4.80 28.56 -17.69
C TYR A 303 -5.63 29.64 -18.39
N ARG A 304 -6.92 29.77 -18.08
CA ARG A 304 -7.79 30.81 -18.65
C ARG A 304 -7.33 32.21 -18.24
N GLU A 305 -7.61 33.20 -19.09
CA GLU A 305 -7.21 34.60 -18.87
C GLU A 305 -7.73 35.17 -17.53
N GLU A 306 -8.97 34.82 -17.16
CA GLU A 306 -9.61 35.17 -15.88
C GLU A 306 -8.92 34.54 -14.64
N ARG A 307 -8.01 33.58 -14.87
CA ARG A 307 -7.20 32.89 -13.87
C ARG A 307 -5.73 33.35 -13.92
N ALA A 308 -5.56 34.67 -14.04
CA ALA A 308 -4.26 35.32 -14.07
C ALA A 308 -3.42 34.97 -12.83
N ALA A 309 -2.17 34.58 -13.09
CA ALA A 309 -1.12 34.30 -12.12
C ALA A 309 0.17 35.01 -12.62
N PRO A 310 1.17 35.26 -11.76
CA PRO A 310 2.44 35.83 -12.19
C PRO A 310 3.08 34.98 -13.29
N LYS A 311 3.94 35.59 -14.12
CA LYS A 311 4.76 34.82 -15.07
C LYS A 311 5.76 33.95 -14.32
N GLY A 312 6.00 32.74 -14.81
CA GLY A 312 6.87 31.78 -14.15
C GLY A 312 6.44 30.34 -14.38
N PRO A 313 7.30 29.39 -13.96
CA PRO A 313 7.13 27.98 -14.28
C PRO A 313 5.87 27.40 -13.62
N ILE A 314 5.32 26.37 -14.25
CA ILE A 314 4.13 25.65 -13.82
C ILE A 314 4.56 24.30 -13.27
N LEU A 315 4.02 23.90 -12.12
CA LEU A 315 4.17 22.55 -11.59
C LEU A 315 2.88 21.78 -11.81
N ILE A 316 2.96 20.63 -12.49
CA ILE A 316 1.86 19.68 -12.62
C ILE A 316 2.18 18.47 -11.74
N VAL A 317 1.25 18.13 -10.86
CA VAL A 317 1.36 17.04 -9.89
C VAL A 317 0.39 15.94 -10.31
N GLY A 318 0.91 14.75 -10.60
CA GLY A 318 0.12 13.67 -11.19
C GLY A 318 -0.06 13.84 -12.69
N GLY A 319 1.04 14.06 -13.42
CA GLY A 319 0.98 14.28 -14.86
C GLY A 319 0.37 13.12 -15.65
N GLY A 320 0.39 11.92 -15.08
CA GLY A 320 -0.19 10.72 -15.66
C GLY A 320 0.32 10.49 -17.08
N THR A 321 -0.62 10.33 -18.00
CA THR A 321 -0.31 10.14 -19.42
C THR A 321 -0.13 11.43 -20.22
N GLY A 322 -0.34 12.61 -19.62
CA GLY A 322 0.08 13.90 -20.19
C GLY A 322 -1.02 14.90 -20.60
N ASN A 323 -2.31 14.63 -20.36
CA ASN A 323 -3.38 15.58 -20.74
C ASN A 323 -3.29 16.94 -20.01
N ASP A 324 -2.92 16.95 -18.72
CA ASP A 324 -2.70 18.20 -17.97
C ASP A 324 -1.53 19.01 -18.56
N VAL A 325 -0.50 18.30 -19.01
CA VAL A 325 0.70 18.88 -19.62
C VAL A 325 0.39 19.44 -21.00
N SER A 326 -0.40 18.71 -21.80
CA SER A 326 -0.85 19.19 -23.10
C SER A 326 -1.70 20.45 -22.96
N ALA A 327 -2.56 20.54 -21.94
CA ALA A 327 -3.32 21.75 -21.62
C ALA A 327 -2.43 22.94 -21.23
N ALA A 328 -1.42 22.73 -20.38
CA ALA A 328 -0.47 23.79 -20.04
C ALA A 328 0.30 24.29 -21.28
N LEU A 329 0.74 23.37 -22.13
CA LEU A 329 1.48 23.70 -23.37
C LEU A 329 0.63 24.47 -24.37
N ARG A 330 -0.66 24.11 -24.52
CA ARG A 330 -1.59 24.81 -25.43
C ARG A 330 -1.91 26.24 -24.99
N ASN A 331 -1.98 26.48 -23.68
CA ASN A 331 -2.48 27.74 -23.13
C ASN A 331 -1.38 28.68 -22.63
N THR A 332 -0.14 28.23 -22.55
CA THR A 332 0.97 29.02 -21.98
C THR A 332 2.28 28.78 -22.73
N GLU A 333 3.19 29.75 -22.64
CA GLU A 333 4.58 29.64 -23.11
C GLU A 333 5.58 29.39 -21.97
N GLU A 334 5.09 29.03 -20.78
CA GLU A 334 5.91 28.83 -19.58
C GLU A 334 6.62 27.46 -19.60
N GLU A 335 7.69 27.34 -18.81
CA GLU A 335 8.30 26.05 -18.48
C GLU A 335 7.40 25.25 -17.54
N ILE A 336 7.38 23.93 -17.73
CA ILE A 336 6.48 23.02 -17.02
C ILE A 336 7.30 21.91 -16.37
N ASP A 337 7.26 21.83 -15.05
CA ASP A 337 7.75 20.67 -14.31
C ASP A 337 6.56 19.74 -14.06
N VAL A 338 6.74 18.46 -14.34
CA VAL A 338 5.69 17.44 -14.18
C VAL A 338 6.20 16.35 -13.27
N VAL A 339 5.43 16.02 -12.23
CA VAL A 339 5.73 14.93 -11.30
C VAL A 339 4.72 13.81 -11.51
N GLU A 340 5.21 12.60 -11.79
CA GLU A 340 4.41 11.38 -11.92
C GLU A 340 5.18 10.24 -11.25
N ILE A 341 4.50 9.39 -10.48
CA ILE A 341 5.16 8.37 -9.66
C ILE A 341 5.34 7.04 -10.43
N ASP A 342 4.49 6.78 -11.43
CA ASP A 342 4.51 5.52 -12.16
C ASP A 342 5.29 5.63 -13.49
N PRO A 343 6.44 4.93 -13.62
CA PRO A 343 7.25 4.97 -14.84
C PRO A 343 6.57 4.39 -16.08
N ASP A 344 5.70 3.39 -15.93
CA ASP A 344 5.03 2.75 -17.06
C ASP A 344 3.86 3.62 -17.57
N ILE A 345 3.20 4.38 -16.69
CA ILE A 345 2.22 5.40 -17.08
C ILE A 345 2.89 6.52 -17.88
N ILE A 346 4.06 6.99 -17.42
CA ILE A 346 4.90 7.94 -18.16
C ILE A 346 5.22 7.42 -19.56
N GLN A 347 5.65 6.15 -19.66
CA GLN A 347 6.03 5.53 -20.93
C GLN A 347 4.84 5.43 -21.89
N LEU A 348 3.65 5.09 -21.38
CA LEU A 348 2.42 5.09 -22.16
C LEU A 348 2.10 6.50 -22.70
N GLY A 349 2.24 7.54 -21.87
CA GLY A 349 2.08 8.93 -22.29
C GLY A 349 3.06 9.33 -23.40
N ARG A 350 4.35 9.01 -23.25
CA ARG A 350 5.37 9.28 -24.28
C ARG A 350 5.10 8.57 -25.60
N THR A 351 4.52 7.37 -25.56
CA THR A 351 4.39 6.52 -26.75
C THR A 351 3.07 6.76 -27.49
N PHE A 352 1.98 6.99 -26.76
CA PHE A 352 0.62 6.97 -27.31
C PHE A 352 -0.12 8.30 -27.23
N HIS A 353 0.40 9.31 -26.52
CA HIS A 353 -0.29 10.59 -26.38
C HIS A 353 -0.25 11.38 -27.69
N PRO A 354 -1.39 11.68 -28.35
CA PRO A 354 -1.41 12.29 -29.69
C PRO A 354 -0.72 13.65 -29.80
N GLU A 355 -0.73 14.42 -28.70
CA GLU A 355 -0.07 15.74 -28.62
C GLU A 355 1.42 15.67 -28.20
N MET A 356 1.95 14.48 -27.92
CA MET A 356 3.36 14.24 -27.51
C MET A 356 3.89 15.25 -26.47
N PRO A 357 3.18 15.51 -25.35
CA PRO A 357 3.51 16.62 -24.45
C PRO A 357 4.87 16.42 -23.75
N TYR A 358 5.24 15.17 -23.47
CA TYR A 358 6.50 14.85 -22.79
C TYR A 358 7.76 14.99 -23.65
N ASP A 359 7.62 15.17 -24.96
CA ASP A 359 8.75 15.40 -25.86
C ASP A 359 9.02 16.90 -26.08
N ASN A 360 8.15 17.77 -25.55
CA ASN A 360 8.30 19.21 -25.69
C ASN A 360 9.48 19.73 -24.82
N PRO A 361 10.38 20.56 -25.36
CA PRO A 361 11.55 21.06 -24.60
C PRO A 361 11.19 21.95 -23.40
N ARG A 362 9.94 22.45 -23.31
CA ARG A 362 9.44 23.18 -22.14
C ARG A 362 9.07 22.28 -20.97
N VAL A 363 9.04 20.96 -21.15
CA VAL A 363 8.58 20.00 -20.15
C VAL A 363 9.76 19.27 -19.50
N THR A 364 9.88 19.42 -18.19
CA THR A 364 10.79 18.62 -17.37
C THR A 364 9.98 17.58 -16.61
N LEU A 365 10.11 16.31 -17.01
CA LEU A 365 9.45 15.20 -16.35
C LEU A 365 10.30 14.66 -15.20
N VAL A 366 9.69 14.53 -14.02
CA VAL A 366 10.29 14.00 -12.80
C VAL A 366 9.50 12.77 -12.38
N ASN A 367 10.17 11.61 -12.38
CA ASN A 367 9.59 10.36 -11.87
C ASN A 367 9.83 10.26 -10.36
N ASP A 368 8.91 10.81 -9.56
CA ASP A 368 9.02 10.86 -8.11
C ASP A 368 7.63 10.95 -7.44
N ASP A 369 7.60 10.74 -6.13
CA ASP A 369 6.46 11.04 -5.29
C ASP A 369 6.22 12.56 -5.19
N ALA A 370 4.96 12.98 -5.34
CA ALA A 370 4.57 14.39 -5.31
C ALA A 370 5.02 15.11 -4.03
N ARG A 371 4.85 14.46 -2.88
CA ARG A 371 5.17 15.04 -1.59
C ARG A 371 6.68 15.12 -1.39
N SER A 372 7.42 14.08 -1.74
CA SER A 372 8.89 14.08 -1.79
C SER A 372 9.41 15.29 -2.59
N PHE A 373 8.85 15.49 -3.79
CA PHE A 373 9.22 16.60 -4.65
C PHE A 373 8.96 17.97 -4.00
N PHE A 374 7.82 18.15 -3.33
CA PHE A 374 7.51 19.40 -2.63
C PHE A 374 8.56 19.71 -1.55
N MET A 375 9.00 18.69 -0.81
CA MET A 375 9.97 18.87 0.27
C MET A 375 11.35 19.25 -0.26
N ASP A 376 11.78 18.65 -1.37
CA ASP A 376 13.15 18.81 -1.88
C ASP A 376 13.33 20.00 -2.84
N THR A 377 12.28 20.41 -3.55
CA THR A 377 12.40 21.48 -4.54
C THR A 377 12.68 22.84 -3.91
N ARG A 378 13.59 23.60 -4.54
CA ARG A 378 13.87 25.00 -4.22
C ARG A 378 13.24 25.97 -5.22
N ARG A 379 12.68 25.45 -6.31
CA ARG A 379 12.07 26.24 -7.37
C ARG A 379 10.76 26.84 -6.85
N LYS A 380 10.38 28.00 -7.41
CA LYS A 380 9.10 28.65 -7.14
C LYS A 380 8.25 28.65 -8.40
N TYR A 381 6.94 28.44 -8.24
CA TYR A 381 6.01 28.24 -9.35
C TYR A 381 4.93 29.32 -9.39
N SER A 382 4.50 29.69 -10.61
CA SER A 382 3.35 30.56 -10.80
C SER A 382 2.05 29.82 -10.53
N ARG A 383 2.00 28.54 -10.91
CA ARG A 383 0.85 27.65 -10.75
C ARG A 383 1.31 26.29 -10.27
N VAL A 384 0.56 25.73 -9.33
CA VAL A 384 0.65 24.31 -8.98
C VAL A 384 -0.69 23.66 -9.30
N VAL A 385 -0.69 22.67 -10.20
CA VAL A 385 -1.88 22.02 -10.73
C VAL A 385 -1.87 20.55 -10.34
N PHE A 386 -2.84 20.12 -9.54
CA PHE A 386 -3.02 18.72 -9.14
C PHE A 386 -4.00 18.04 -10.10
N GLY A 387 -3.52 17.06 -10.86
CA GLY A 387 -4.30 16.27 -11.80
C GLY A 387 -4.72 14.95 -11.17
N PHE A 388 -5.97 14.85 -10.68
CA PHE A 388 -6.62 13.60 -10.23
C PHE A 388 -5.69 12.57 -9.56
N LEU A 389 -5.07 12.91 -8.43
CA LEU A 389 -4.11 12.03 -7.74
C LEU A 389 -4.72 10.82 -7.02
N ASP A 390 -5.93 10.40 -7.37
CA ASP A 390 -6.65 9.31 -6.67
C ASP A 390 -5.88 7.98 -6.81
N SER A 391 -5.04 7.65 -5.83
CA SER A 391 -4.23 6.46 -5.89
C SER A 391 -5.08 5.25 -5.53
N HIS A 392 -5.34 4.37 -6.49
CA HIS A 392 -6.06 3.10 -6.27
C HIS A 392 -5.17 2.04 -5.58
N THR A 393 -4.23 2.50 -4.75
CA THR A 393 -3.24 1.69 -4.04
C THR A 393 -2.96 2.27 -2.66
N LEU A 394 -2.57 1.40 -1.74
CA LEU A 394 -2.22 1.79 -0.38
C LEU A 394 -0.77 2.21 -0.29
N LEU A 395 -0.48 3.08 0.69
CA LEU A 395 0.86 3.55 1.00
C LEU A 395 1.81 2.38 1.32
N SER A 396 1.32 1.43 2.10
CA SER A 396 2.05 0.27 2.57
C SER A 396 1.08 -0.82 3.00
N SER A 397 1.52 -2.07 2.91
CA SER A 397 0.78 -3.23 3.43
C SER A 397 0.54 -3.19 4.94
N PHE A 398 1.22 -2.30 5.67
CA PHE A 398 1.07 -2.12 7.12
C PHE A 398 0.14 -0.97 7.50
N SER A 399 -0.40 -0.23 6.52
CA SER A 399 -1.25 0.94 6.75
C SER A 399 -2.56 0.85 5.97
N SER A 400 -3.62 1.39 6.56
CA SER A 400 -4.93 1.60 5.92
C SER A 400 -5.00 2.85 5.02
N VAL A 401 -3.89 3.61 4.92
CA VAL A 401 -3.82 4.90 4.22
C VAL A 401 -3.46 4.71 2.75
N ARG A 402 -4.18 5.39 1.84
CA ARG A 402 -3.87 5.43 0.40
C ARG A 402 -2.62 6.25 0.12
N LEU A 403 -1.94 5.97 -0.99
CA LEU A 403 -0.68 6.63 -1.36
C LEU A 403 -0.80 8.15 -1.36
N ASP A 404 -1.92 8.66 -1.89
CA ASP A 404 -2.18 10.07 -2.12
C ASP A 404 -2.70 10.84 -0.90
N ASN A 405 -3.17 10.15 0.15
CA ASN A 405 -3.69 10.79 1.36
C ASN A 405 -2.71 11.79 1.98
N PHE A 406 -1.40 11.48 1.97
CA PHE A 406 -0.37 12.37 2.47
C PHE A 406 -0.10 13.58 1.57
N VAL A 407 -0.52 13.56 0.31
CA VAL A 407 -0.45 14.74 -0.56
C VAL A 407 -1.49 15.78 -0.14
N TYR A 408 -2.63 15.34 0.41
CA TYR A 408 -3.76 16.18 0.82
C TYR A 408 -3.78 16.53 2.31
N THR A 409 -2.62 16.65 2.96
CA THR A 409 -2.53 17.14 4.36
C THR A 409 -2.29 18.64 4.41
N ARG A 410 -2.64 19.25 5.55
CA ARG A 410 -2.34 20.65 5.84
C ARG A 410 -0.86 20.97 5.65
N GLU A 411 0.03 20.11 6.15
CA GLU A 411 1.48 20.28 6.07
C GLU A 411 1.98 20.21 4.62
N SER A 412 1.45 19.28 3.81
CA SER A 412 1.74 19.21 2.38
C SER A 412 1.30 20.48 1.64
N MET A 413 0.08 20.97 1.92
CA MET A 413 -0.44 22.21 1.32
C MET A 413 0.32 23.45 1.77
N GLN A 414 0.80 23.49 3.02
CA GLN A 414 1.69 24.55 3.50
C GLN A 414 2.99 24.57 2.68
N ARG A 415 3.57 23.40 2.43
CA ARG A 415 4.76 23.31 1.57
C ARG A 415 4.47 23.77 0.14
N VAL A 416 3.29 23.45 -0.41
CA VAL A 416 2.84 23.97 -1.70
C VAL A 416 2.75 25.51 -1.69
N LYS A 417 2.17 26.10 -0.65
CA LYS A 417 2.12 27.57 -0.50
C LYS A 417 3.50 28.21 -0.41
N GLU A 418 4.46 27.54 0.22
CA GLU A 418 5.83 28.02 0.28
C GLU A 418 6.48 28.07 -1.10
N ILE A 419 6.29 27.04 -1.93
CA ILE A 419 6.85 26.98 -3.29
C ILE A 419 6.07 27.83 -4.32
N LEU A 420 4.93 28.42 -3.96
CA LEU A 420 4.27 29.42 -4.81
C LEU A 420 5.00 30.77 -4.79
N LEU A 421 5.10 31.37 -5.97
CA LEU A 421 5.41 32.79 -6.13
C LEU A 421 4.36 33.65 -5.42
N PRO A 422 4.70 34.88 -4.99
CA PRO A 422 3.69 35.87 -4.62
C PRO A 422 2.68 36.07 -5.76
N GLY A 423 1.38 36.01 -5.47
CA GLY A 423 0.31 36.02 -6.48
C GLY A 423 0.09 34.67 -7.19
N GLY A 424 0.89 33.64 -6.89
CA GLY A 424 0.78 32.31 -7.46
C GLY A 424 -0.48 31.57 -7.01
N ARG A 425 -0.96 30.64 -7.85
CA ARG A 425 -2.22 29.93 -7.65
C ARG A 425 -2.05 28.43 -7.55
N VAL A 426 -2.93 27.79 -6.78
CA VAL A 426 -3.08 26.34 -6.73
C VAL A 426 -4.42 25.95 -7.34
N PHE A 427 -4.40 24.93 -8.18
CA PHE A 427 -5.58 24.32 -8.78
C PHE A 427 -5.58 22.85 -8.42
N LEU A 428 -6.65 22.38 -7.81
CA LEU A 428 -6.82 20.99 -7.42
C LEU A 428 -8.04 20.43 -8.14
N THR A 429 -7.82 19.45 -9.01
CA THR A 429 -8.91 18.77 -9.71
C THR A 429 -9.22 17.44 -9.03
N PHE A 430 -10.48 17.23 -8.66
CA PHE A 430 -10.91 16.04 -7.93
C PHE A 430 -12.28 15.53 -8.40
N ALA A 431 -12.49 14.21 -8.37
CA ALA A 431 -13.79 13.59 -8.63
C ALA A 431 -14.62 13.49 -7.34
N ALA A 432 -14.98 14.64 -6.76
CA ALA A 432 -15.69 14.69 -5.47
C ALA A 432 -17.16 14.29 -5.64
N ASN A 433 -17.46 13.00 -5.48
CA ASN A 433 -18.84 12.49 -5.63
C ASN A 433 -19.69 12.63 -4.36
N THR A 434 -19.17 13.24 -3.28
CA THR A 434 -19.90 13.42 -2.01
C THR A 434 -19.73 14.84 -1.45
N PRO A 435 -20.79 15.46 -0.90
CA PRO A 435 -20.72 16.83 -0.37
C PRO A 435 -19.67 17.03 0.74
N TRP A 436 -19.39 16.00 1.54
CA TRP A 436 -18.42 16.10 2.63
C TRP A 436 -16.97 16.07 2.13
N ILE A 437 -16.66 15.40 1.01
CA ILE A 437 -15.34 15.51 0.37
C ILE A 437 -15.11 16.93 -0.13
N HIS A 438 -16.12 17.55 -0.75
CA HIS A 438 -16.04 18.96 -1.15
C HIS A 438 -15.73 19.87 0.04
N SER A 439 -16.52 19.76 1.11
CA SER A 439 -16.33 20.56 2.34
C SER A 439 -14.94 20.36 2.95
N ARG A 440 -14.42 19.13 2.93
CA ARG A 440 -13.08 18.83 3.42
C ARG A 440 -11.98 19.47 2.57
N ILE A 441 -12.04 19.34 1.24
CA ILE A 441 -11.03 19.92 0.34
C ILE A 441 -11.04 21.45 0.46
N THR A 442 -12.23 22.07 0.50
CA THR A 442 -12.35 23.53 0.67
C THR A 442 -11.81 23.98 2.01
N HIS A 443 -12.16 23.30 3.11
CA HIS A 443 -11.67 23.65 4.44
C HIS A 443 -10.15 23.45 4.56
N LEU A 444 -9.60 22.40 3.94
CA LEU A 444 -8.15 22.20 3.87
C LEU A 444 -7.46 23.38 3.18
N LEU A 445 -7.91 23.77 1.98
CA LEU A 445 -7.31 24.87 1.23
C LEU A 445 -7.49 26.23 1.95
N ASP A 446 -8.69 26.51 2.47
CA ASP A 446 -8.99 27.74 3.22
C ASP A 446 -8.17 27.83 4.52
N SER A 447 -7.79 26.69 5.11
CA SER A 447 -6.96 26.67 6.33
C SER A 447 -5.48 26.98 6.09
N VAL A 448 -5.04 27.05 4.83
CA VAL A 448 -3.63 27.19 4.44
C VAL A 448 -3.38 28.41 3.57
N PHE A 449 -4.20 28.63 2.54
CA PHE A 449 -4.03 29.68 1.54
C PHE A 449 -4.72 30.99 1.96
N ASP A 450 -4.45 32.08 1.25
CA ASP A 450 -4.75 33.43 1.75
C ASP A 450 -6.19 33.91 1.50
N GLY A 451 -6.95 33.23 0.63
CA GLY A 451 -8.32 33.61 0.29
C GLY A 451 -9.30 32.44 0.36
N PRO A 452 -10.60 32.69 0.12
CA PRO A 452 -11.59 31.63 0.02
C PRO A 452 -11.38 30.80 -1.26
N THR A 453 -11.59 29.50 -1.13
CA THR A 453 -11.47 28.53 -2.21
C THR A 453 -12.60 28.72 -3.23
N GLY A 454 -12.23 29.00 -4.47
CA GLY A 454 -13.15 28.99 -5.60
C GLY A 454 -13.46 27.55 -6.01
N ILE A 455 -14.72 27.27 -6.35
CA ILE A 455 -15.16 25.95 -6.80
C ILE A 455 -15.75 26.11 -8.19
N SER A 456 -15.35 25.26 -9.13
CA SER A 456 -15.88 25.25 -10.49
C SER A 456 -16.02 23.82 -10.99
N ALA A 457 -17.12 23.55 -11.71
CA ALA A 457 -17.39 22.28 -12.33
C ALA A 457 -17.98 22.50 -13.72
N GLU A 458 -17.71 21.57 -14.64
CA GLU A 458 -18.30 21.58 -15.97
C GLU A 458 -19.76 21.13 -15.88
N THR A 459 -20.71 22.03 -16.12
CA THR A 459 -22.15 21.74 -16.03
C THR A 459 -22.85 21.72 -17.39
N GLY A 460 -22.14 22.05 -18.47
CA GLY A 460 -22.72 22.23 -19.80
C GLY A 460 -22.95 20.92 -20.54
N TYR A 461 -22.12 19.90 -20.32
CA TYR A 461 -22.15 18.67 -21.13
C TYR A 461 -22.17 17.35 -20.34
N GLY A 462 -21.91 17.36 -19.03
CA GLY A 462 -22.14 16.20 -18.15
C GLY A 462 -21.15 15.02 -18.28
N TYR A 463 -20.10 15.16 -19.09
CA TYR A 463 -19.12 14.10 -19.36
C TYR A 463 -17.97 14.02 -18.34
N THR A 464 -17.85 14.98 -17.43
CA THR A 464 -16.84 14.99 -16.36
C THR A 464 -17.49 15.07 -14.99
N ASN A 465 -17.03 14.24 -14.04
CA ASN A 465 -17.28 14.44 -12.60
C ASN A 465 -16.20 15.31 -11.94
N GLY A 466 -15.35 15.95 -12.75
CA GLY A 466 -14.22 16.75 -12.28
C GLY A 466 -14.67 18.08 -11.70
N VAL A 467 -14.24 18.35 -10.48
CA VAL A 467 -14.44 19.62 -9.79
C VAL A 467 -13.06 20.24 -9.60
N VAL A 468 -12.92 21.49 -9.99
CA VAL A 468 -11.69 22.27 -9.81
C VAL A 468 -11.85 23.19 -8.62
N TYR A 469 -10.95 23.05 -7.66
CA TYR A 469 -10.79 23.92 -6.50
C TYR A 469 -9.61 24.85 -6.75
N GLU A 470 -9.82 26.15 -6.58
CA GLU A 470 -8.83 27.18 -6.82
C GLU A 470 -8.55 27.99 -5.54
N ASN A 471 -7.29 28.14 -5.20
CA ASN A 471 -6.84 29.08 -4.17
C ASN A 471 -5.46 29.66 -4.55
N GLY A 472 -4.82 30.42 -3.67
CA GLY A 472 -3.51 30.97 -3.96
C GLY A 472 -2.87 31.72 -2.83
N LYS A 473 -1.67 32.22 -3.13
CA LYS A 473 -0.89 33.07 -2.25
C LYS A 473 -1.08 34.51 -2.68
N GLU A 474 -1.70 35.33 -1.84
CA GLU A 474 -1.95 36.72 -2.18
C GLU A 474 -0.64 37.52 -2.23
N GLU A 475 -0.57 38.46 -3.16
CA GLU A 475 0.43 39.52 -3.17
C GLU A 475 -0.09 40.59 -2.20
N GLY A 476 0.74 41.07 -1.27
CA GLY A 476 0.32 41.81 -0.08
C GLY A 476 -0.89 42.74 -0.24
N SER A 477 -1.87 42.59 0.67
CA SER A 477 -3.02 43.49 0.92
C SER A 477 -3.95 43.84 -0.24
N ILE A 478 -4.09 42.99 -1.27
CA ILE A 478 -5.15 43.17 -2.28
C ILE A 478 -6.14 42.01 -2.21
N GLN A 479 -7.16 42.19 -1.35
CA GLN A 479 -8.37 41.37 -1.38
C GLN A 479 -9.09 41.64 -2.71
N ASN A 480 -9.15 40.63 -3.58
CA ASN A 480 -9.92 40.70 -4.80
C ASN A 480 -11.39 40.34 -4.49
N PRO A 481 -12.37 41.27 -4.51
CA PRO A 481 -13.69 41.06 -3.89
C PRO A 481 -14.67 40.21 -4.71
N SER A 482 -14.27 39.73 -5.88
CA SER A 482 -15.17 39.07 -6.85
C SER A 482 -14.78 37.61 -7.08
N ARG A 483 -14.81 36.82 -6.00
CA ARG A 483 -14.86 35.34 -6.12
C ARG A 483 -16.27 34.91 -5.72
N GLY A 484 -16.96 34.20 -6.61
CA GLY A 484 -18.26 33.61 -6.30
C GLY A 484 -18.10 32.64 -5.13
N THR A 485 -18.34 33.13 -3.92
CA THR A 485 -18.20 32.39 -2.68
C THR A 485 -19.43 31.51 -2.48
N VAL A 486 -19.33 30.24 -2.86
CA VAL A 486 -20.14 29.22 -2.18
C VAL A 486 -19.42 28.94 -0.87
N SER A 487 -19.88 29.59 0.21
CA SER A 487 -19.38 29.32 1.56
C SER A 487 -19.66 27.86 1.91
N ALA A 488 -18.65 27.00 1.77
CA ALA A 488 -18.74 25.63 2.27
C ALA A 488 -18.83 25.65 3.80
N SER A 489 -19.68 24.81 4.38
CA SER A 489 -19.68 24.60 5.83
C SER A 489 -18.32 24.05 6.26
N HIS A 490 -17.75 24.63 7.32
CA HIS A 490 -16.44 24.25 7.88
C HIS A 490 -16.54 23.08 8.89
N ASP A 491 -17.57 22.24 8.78
CA ASP A 491 -17.85 21.14 9.72
C ASP A 491 -16.99 19.89 9.47
N ALA A 492 -16.16 19.87 8.42
CA ALA A 492 -15.31 18.73 8.08
C ALA A 492 -13.91 18.84 8.70
N ASP A 493 -13.42 17.75 9.30
CA ASP A 493 -12.04 17.65 9.79
C ASP A 493 -11.01 17.88 8.66
N VAL A 494 -10.01 18.73 8.92
CA VAL A 494 -8.87 18.97 8.02
C VAL A 494 -7.85 17.85 8.17
N PRO A 495 -7.46 17.15 7.09
CA PRO A 495 -6.40 16.15 7.14
C PRO A 495 -5.05 16.74 7.54
N THR A 496 -4.32 16.04 8.40
CA THR A 496 -2.96 16.38 8.85
C THR A 496 -2.04 15.19 8.67
N ASP A 497 -0.74 15.39 8.82
CA ASP A 497 0.23 14.28 8.80
C ASP A 497 -0.03 13.21 9.89
N ASP A 498 -0.65 13.59 11.00
CA ASP A 498 -1.06 12.66 12.05
C ASP A 498 -2.39 11.96 11.74
N TRP A 499 -3.28 12.64 11.00
CA TRP A 499 -4.59 12.13 10.61
C TRP A 499 -4.85 12.44 9.12
N PRO A 500 -4.29 11.64 8.19
CA PRO A 500 -4.24 11.97 6.76
C PRO A 500 -5.47 11.49 5.97
N PHE A 501 -6.63 11.29 6.61
CA PHE A 501 -7.72 10.54 6.01
C PHE A 501 -8.65 11.43 5.16
N LEU A 502 -8.29 11.69 3.90
CA LEU A 502 -9.14 12.44 2.97
C LEU A 502 -10.50 11.76 2.75
N TYR A 503 -10.51 10.42 2.64
CA TYR A 503 -11.69 9.62 2.27
C TYR A 503 -12.56 9.14 3.45
N LEU A 504 -12.30 9.61 4.69
CA LEU A 504 -13.06 9.18 5.89
C LEU A 504 -13.94 10.31 6.43
N LYS A 505 -15.26 10.23 6.26
CA LYS A 505 -16.23 11.30 6.59
C LYS A 505 -16.05 11.90 7.99
N SER A 506 -15.83 11.08 9.00
CA SER A 506 -15.57 11.51 10.38
C SER A 506 -14.65 10.54 11.10
N ARG A 507 -14.05 10.99 12.21
CA ARG A 507 -13.18 10.17 13.09
C ARG A 507 -13.95 9.03 13.76
N THR A 508 -14.11 7.93 13.05
CA THR A 508 -14.81 6.72 13.49
C THR A 508 -14.12 5.50 12.87
N VAL A 509 -14.32 4.32 13.47
CA VAL A 509 -13.97 3.05 12.84
C VAL A 509 -15.19 2.58 12.05
N PRO A 510 -15.16 2.60 10.71
CA PRO A 510 -16.27 2.12 9.89
C PRO A 510 -16.71 0.69 10.24
N ALA A 511 -18.00 0.39 10.08
CA ALA A 511 -18.60 -0.88 10.47
C ALA A 511 -17.96 -2.11 9.78
N HIS A 512 -17.46 -1.95 8.56
CA HIS A 512 -16.76 -3.01 7.85
C HIS A 512 -15.42 -3.41 8.50
N TYR A 513 -14.67 -2.46 9.07
CA TYR A 513 -13.47 -2.77 9.86
C TYR A 513 -13.83 -3.48 11.17
N LEU A 514 -14.93 -3.10 11.81
CA LEU A 514 -15.43 -3.81 12.99
C LEU A 514 -15.84 -5.24 12.66
N GLY A 515 -16.51 -5.45 11.52
CA GLY A 515 -16.83 -6.78 10.99
C GLY A 515 -15.57 -7.62 10.74
N PHE A 516 -14.51 -7.01 10.19
CA PHE A 516 -13.22 -7.66 10.02
C PHE A 516 -12.59 -8.07 11.36
N ILE A 517 -12.50 -7.15 12.33
CA ILE A 517 -11.99 -7.44 13.67
C ILE A 517 -12.80 -8.58 14.31
N ALA A 518 -14.13 -8.53 14.18
CA ALA A 518 -15.05 -9.55 14.68
C ALA A 518 -14.89 -10.91 13.98
N ALA A 519 -14.35 -10.98 12.77
CA ALA A 519 -14.03 -12.22 12.08
C ALA A 519 -12.64 -12.77 12.47
N VAL A 520 -11.63 -11.90 12.52
CA VAL A 520 -10.24 -12.28 12.81
C VAL A 520 -10.08 -12.79 14.24
N VAL A 521 -10.66 -12.11 15.23
CA VAL A 521 -10.49 -12.49 16.64
C VAL A 521 -10.99 -13.93 16.90
N PRO A 522 -12.21 -14.33 16.51
CA PRO A 522 -12.65 -15.71 16.64
C PRO A 522 -11.79 -16.71 15.87
N LEU A 523 -11.42 -16.44 14.62
CA LEU A 523 -10.55 -17.33 13.83
C LEU A 523 -9.21 -17.57 14.54
N SER A 524 -8.68 -16.52 15.17
CA SER A 524 -7.44 -16.59 15.95
C SER A 524 -7.61 -17.42 17.22
N LEU A 525 -8.70 -17.23 17.95
CA LEU A 525 -9.02 -18.04 19.14
C LEU A 525 -9.29 -19.50 18.76
N LEU A 526 -9.98 -19.75 17.65
CA LEU A 526 -10.22 -21.10 17.12
C LEU A 526 -8.91 -21.80 16.74
N SER A 527 -7.92 -21.06 16.21
CA SER A 527 -6.60 -21.63 15.91
C SER A 527 -5.91 -22.18 17.17
N LEU A 528 -6.12 -21.55 18.34
CA LEU A 528 -5.61 -22.05 19.61
C LEU A 528 -6.29 -23.36 20.03
N LEU A 529 -7.56 -23.57 19.67
CA LEU A 529 -8.27 -24.82 19.99
C LEU A 529 -7.67 -26.03 19.28
N ALA A 530 -7.00 -25.84 18.13
CA ALA A 530 -6.28 -26.88 17.40
C ALA A 530 -5.06 -27.44 18.18
N LEU A 531 -4.62 -26.76 19.25
CA LEU A 531 -3.48 -27.16 20.07
C LEU A 531 -3.85 -28.15 21.18
N PRO A 532 -2.93 -29.05 21.59
CA PRO A 532 -3.09 -29.86 22.79
C PRO A 532 -3.37 -28.98 24.03
N ARG A 533 -4.23 -29.42 24.96
CA ARG A 533 -4.63 -28.60 26.13
C ARG A 533 -3.46 -27.98 26.91
N GLY A 534 -2.32 -28.67 27.02
CA GLY A 534 -1.11 -28.17 27.70
C GLY A 534 -0.23 -27.23 26.89
N GLU A 535 -0.54 -26.99 25.62
CA GLU A 535 0.19 -26.08 24.71
C GLU A 535 -0.69 -24.91 24.21
N ARG A 536 -1.92 -24.79 24.74
CA ARG A 536 -2.85 -23.69 24.44
C ARG A 536 -2.48 -22.35 25.11
N ALA A 537 -1.37 -22.30 25.82
CA ALA A 537 -0.96 -21.11 26.55
C ALA A 537 -0.22 -20.16 25.59
N VAL A 538 -0.86 -19.04 25.28
CA VAL A 538 -0.18 -17.90 24.65
C VAL A 538 0.76 -17.29 25.69
N GLU A 539 2.03 -17.18 25.35
CA GLU A 539 3.02 -16.56 26.22
C GLU A 539 2.92 -15.03 26.13
N MET A 540 2.33 -14.42 27.16
CA MET A 540 1.96 -13.01 27.16
C MET A 540 3.13 -12.05 26.92
N LYS A 541 4.33 -12.36 27.42
CA LYS A 541 5.55 -11.57 27.16
C LYS A 541 5.86 -11.44 25.66
N TYR A 542 5.73 -12.52 24.88
CA TYR A 542 5.99 -12.51 23.44
C TYR A 542 4.83 -11.88 22.67
N PHE A 543 3.59 -12.16 23.10
CA PHE A 543 2.39 -11.56 22.55
C PHE A 543 2.41 -10.03 22.62
N PHE A 544 2.69 -9.46 23.80
CA PHE A 544 2.77 -8.01 23.94
C PHE A 544 3.93 -7.39 23.18
N LEU A 545 5.09 -8.06 23.09
CA LEU A 545 6.19 -7.60 22.24
C LEU A 545 5.79 -7.54 20.76
N GLY A 546 5.04 -8.53 20.29
CA GLY A 546 4.55 -8.58 18.91
C GLY A 546 3.54 -7.47 18.62
N ALA A 547 2.57 -7.28 19.53
CA ALA A 547 1.56 -6.23 19.40
C ALA A 547 2.18 -4.84 19.35
N GLY A 548 3.16 -4.55 20.23
CA GLY A 548 3.87 -3.29 20.22
C GLY A 548 4.74 -3.09 18.98
N PHE A 549 5.42 -4.16 18.52
CA PHE A 549 6.26 -4.14 17.31
C PHE A 549 5.46 -3.77 16.06
N PHE A 550 4.32 -4.43 15.81
CA PHE A 550 3.50 -4.15 14.62
C PHE A 550 3.07 -2.68 14.55
N LEU A 551 2.58 -2.14 15.67
CA LEU A 551 2.10 -0.76 15.74
C LEU A 551 3.21 0.28 15.54
N ILE A 552 4.41 0.00 16.06
CA ILE A 552 5.58 0.84 15.83
C ILE A 552 6.01 0.76 14.37
N GLU A 553 6.01 -0.43 13.78
CA GLU A 553 6.32 -0.63 12.37
C GLU A 553 5.38 0.17 11.48
N THR A 554 4.05 0.08 11.68
CA THR A 554 3.08 0.90 10.94
C THR A 554 3.37 2.39 11.09
N SER A 555 3.54 2.88 12.32
CA SER A 555 3.80 4.31 12.57
C SER A 555 5.10 4.78 11.90
N ASN A 556 6.13 3.95 11.92
CA ASN A 556 7.43 4.29 11.35
C ASN A 556 7.42 4.29 9.82
N VAL A 557 6.74 3.33 9.18
CA VAL A 557 6.58 3.32 7.72
C VAL A 557 5.88 4.60 7.26
N VAL A 558 4.83 5.04 7.97
CA VAL A 558 4.14 6.31 7.70
C VAL A 558 5.10 7.50 7.83
N LYS A 559 5.85 7.62 8.93
CA LYS A 559 6.78 8.74 9.14
C LYS A 559 7.91 8.80 8.12
N LEU A 560 8.46 7.65 7.74
CA LEU A 560 9.52 7.58 6.74
C LEU A 560 8.99 7.88 5.34
N SER A 561 7.73 7.50 5.04
CA SER A 561 7.07 7.87 3.78
C SER A 561 6.82 9.38 3.69
N ILE A 562 6.52 10.06 4.81
CA ILE A 562 6.41 11.52 4.86
C ILE A 562 7.74 12.21 4.50
N LEU A 563 8.88 11.60 4.88
CA LEU A 563 10.21 12.18 4.70
C LEU A 563 10.82 11.91 3.33
N TYR A 564 10.61 10.71 2.79
CA TYR A 564 11.30 10.23 1.59
C TYR A 564 10.35 9.92 0.43
N GLY A 565 9.07 10.22 0.59
CA GLY A 565 8.03 9.85 -0.37
C GLY A 565 7.55 8.41 -0.20
N SER A 566 6.42 8.13 -0.82
CA SER A 566 5.73 6.84 -0.74
C SER A 566 6.16 5.83 -1.81
N THR A 567 7.43 5.87 -2.22
CA THR A 567 7.89 5.01 -3.32
C THR A 567 8.10 3.57 -2.86
N TRP A 568 7.96 2.62 -3.80
CA TRP A 568 8.21 1.21 -3.53
C TRP A 568 9.66 0.96 -3.06
N VAL A 569 10.63 1.77 -3.53
CA VAL A 569 12.03 1.74 -3.07
C VAL A 569 12.15 2.09 -1.59
N VAL A 570 11.46 3.16 -1.17
CA VAL A 570 11.45 3.59 0.24
C VAL A 570 10.86 2.48 1.10
N ASN A 571 9.71 1.92 0.71
CA ASN A 571 9.09 0.81 1.45
C ASN A 571 10.03 -0.39 1.61
N ILE A 572 10.67 -0.88 0.54
CA ILE A 572 11.63 -1.99 0.62
C ILE A 572 12.82 -1.65 1.52
N THR A 573 13.33 -0.43 1.43
CA THR A 573 14.46 0.03 2.25
C THR A 573 14.09 0.05 3.73
N VAL A 574 12.88 0.53 4.06
CA VAL A 574 12.38 0.56 5.44
C VAL A 574 12.26 -0.84 6.01
N PHE A 575 11.57 -1.76 5.32
CA PHE A 575 11.39 -3.14 5.80
C PHE A 575 12.72 -3.90 5.89
N SER A 576 13.60 -3.76 4.89
CA SER A 576 14.94 -4.35 4.92
C SER A 576 15.76 -3.77 6.08
N GLY A 577 15.62 -2.47 6.35
CA GLY A 577 16.24 -1.79 7.49
C GLY A 577 15.72 -2.30 8.84
N ILE A 578 14.42 -2.52 8.98
CA ILE A 578 13.80 -3.12 10.17
C ILE A 578 14.36 -4.52 10.42
N LEU A 579 14.37 -5.39 9.40
CA LEU A 579 14.92 -6.74 9.52
C LEU A 579 16.42 -6.73 9.84
N PHE A 580 17.17 -5.79 9.25
CA PHE A 580 18.58 -5.58 9.59
C PHE A 580 18.77 -5.14 11.05
N LEU A 581 17.93 -4.23 11.56
CA LEU A 581 17.96 -3.83 12.98
C LEU A 581 17.62 -5.00 13.92
N ILE A 582 16.74 -5.92 13.51
CA ILE A 582 16.47 -7.15 14.27
C ILE A 582 17.73 -8.04 14.32
N LEU A 583 18.43 -8.22 13.20
CA LEU A 583 19.72 -8.94 13.19
C LEU A 583 20.77 -8.25 14.07
N MET A 584 20.79 -6.92 14.07
CA MET A 584 21.65 -6.15 14.96
C MET A 584 21.26 -6.32 16.42
N GLY A 585 19.97 -6.36 16.75
CA GLY A 585 19.50 -6.67 18.09
C GLY A 585 19.92 -8.07 18.55
N ASN A 586 19.87 -9.06 17.66
CA ASN A 586 20.36 -10.41 17.92
C ASN A 586 21.87 -10.42 18.20
N LEU A 587 22.65 -9.68 17.41
CA LEU A 587 24.10 -9.55 17.62
C LEU A 587 24.40 -8.84 18.95
N THR A 588 23.72 -7.73 19.24
CA THR A 588 23.85 -7.00 20.50
C THR A 588 23.57 -7.92 21.68
N CYS A 589 22.48 -8.69 21.63
CA CYS A 589 22.19 -9.68 22.67
C CYS A 589 23.30 -10.73 22.84
N ALA A 590 23.99 -11.11 21.76
CA ALA A 590 25.12 -12.04 21.82
C ALA A 590 26.35 -11.42 22.50
N VAL A 591 26.65 -10.14 22.23
CA VAL A 591 27.85 -9.45 22.76
C VAL A 591 27.63 -8.78 24.13
N THR A 592 26.39 -8.48 24.52
CA THR A 592 26.04 -7.90 25.84
C THR A 592 25.23 -8.86 26.72
N PRO A 593 25.71 -10.09 27.02
CA PRO A 593 24.92 -11.07 27.77
C PRO A 593 24.61 -10.62 29.22
N ARG A 594 25.41 -9.71 29.80
CA ARG A 594 25.31 -9.29 31.21
C ARG A 594 24.35 -8.13 31.46
N VAL A 595 23.93 -7.40 30.42
CA VAL A 595 23.05 -6.22 30.60
C VAL A 595 21.61 -6.68 30.87
N GLY A 596 21.05 -6.28 32.01
CA GLY A 596 19.73 -6.72 32.46
C GLY A 596 18.56 -6.13 31.67
N PHE A 597 17.39 -6.78 31.75
CA PHE A 597 16.16 -6.37 31.05
C PHE A 597 15.73 -4.93 31.38
N ARG A 598 15.91 -4.47 32.62
CA ARG A 598 15.51 -3.12 33.05
C ARG A 598 16.12 -2.02 32.18
N PHE A 599 17.42 -2.14 31.86
CA PHE A 599 18.11 -1.17 31.00
C PHE A 599 17.46 -1.10 29.61
N TRP A 600 17.25 -2.27 28.98
CA TRP A 600 16.68 -2.34 27.63
C TRP A 600 15.23 -1.85 27.57
N PHE A 601 14.40 -2.15 28.58
CA PHE A 601 13.04 -1.61 28.65
C PHE A 601 13.03 -0.09 28.86
N ILE A 602 13.95 0.46 29.66
CA ILE A 602 14.09 1.93 29.81
C ILE A 602 14.48 2.57 28.47
N CYS A 603 15.48 2.01 27.78
CA CYS A 603 15.88 2.50 26.46
C CYS A 603 14.74 2.41 25.44
N LEU A 604 13.97 1.32 25.44
CA LEU A 604 12.82 1.13 24.58
C LEU A 604 11.75 2.21 24.81
N LEU A 605 11.33 2.40 26.07
CA LEU A 605 10.31 3.40 26.42
C LEU A 605 10.79 4.83 26.19
N ALA A 606 12.06 5.13 26.48
CA ALA A 606 12.67 6.41 26.16
C ALA A 606 12.67 6.65 24.64
N SER A 607 13.03 5.65 23.84
CA SER A 607 13.00 5.74 22.38
C SER A 607 11.59 5.94 21.83
N CYS A 608 10.57 5.30 22.41
CA CYS A 608 9.16 5.57 22.07
C CYS A 608 8.79 7.03 22.40
N GLY A 609 9.22 7.54 23.55
CA GLY A 609 8.99 8.92 23.95
C GLY A 609 9.62 9.94 22.99
N VAL A 610 10.86 9.69 22.56
CA VAL A 610 11.55 10.54 21.57
C VAL A 610 10.83 10.47 20.21
N SER A 611 10.50 9.26 19.74
CA SER A 611 9.76 9.09 18.47
C SER A 611 8.39 9.78 18.50
N TYR A 612 7.71 9.81 19.65
CA TYR A 612 6.44 10.52 19.83
C TYR A 612 6.61 12.05 19.81
N ALA A 613 7.65 12.57 20.48
CA ALA A 613 7.84 14.00 20.67
C ALA A 613 8.34 14.72 19.41
N VAL A 614 9.14 14.06 18.57
CA VAL A 614 9.79 14.71 17.42
C VAL A 614 8.97 14.52 16.14
N PRO A 615 8.49 15.62 15.50
CA PRO A 615 7.81 15.55 14.22
C PRO A 615 8.81 15.25 13.08
N PRO A 616 8.42 14.51 12.03
CA PRO A 616 9.30 14.25 10.88
C PRO A 616 9.82 15.52 10.22
N SER A 617 8.98 16.54 10.04
CA SER A 617 9.34 17.81 9.41
C SER A 617 10.49 18.54 10.12
N GLY A 618 10.56 18.49 11.45
CA GLY A 618 11.64 19.13 12.21
C GLY A 618 13.03 18.54 11.93
N LEU A 619 13.11 17.30 11.44
CA LEU A 619 14.36 16.63 11.10
C LEU A 619 14.94 17.17 9.77
N LEU A 620 14.10 17.71 8.89
CA LEU A 620 14.49 18.32 7.63
C LEU A 620 15.15 19.69 7.83
N GLU A 621 14.72 20.44 8.84
CA GLU A 621 15.28 21.76 9.17
C GLU A 621 16.63 21.65 9.90
N LEU A 622 16.81 20.62 10.73
CA LEU A 622 17.97 20.50 11.63
C LEU A 622 19.25 19.99 10.95
N MET A 623 19.13 19.27 9.84
CA MET A 623 20.24 18.52 9.25
C MET A 623 20.39 18.80 7.74
N SER A 624 21.49 19.44 7.34
CA SER A 624 21.71 19.84 5.95
C SER A 624 22.08 18.65 5.02
N SER A 625 22.76 17.63 5.52
CA SER A 625 23.19 16.47 4.73
C SER A 625 22.07 15.40 4.61
N PRO A 626 21.68 14.97 3.40
CA PRO A 626 20.69 13.90 3.20
C PRO A 626 21.08 12.57 3.87
N PHE A 627 22.38 12.25 3.89
CA PHE A 627 22.88 11.03 4.54
C PHE A 627 22.72 11.09 6.08
N VAL A 628 23.03 12.23 6.68
CA VAL A 628 22.89 12.44 8.13
C VAL A 628 21.40 12.49 8.51
N ARG A 629 20.55 13.10 7.67
CA ARG A 629 19.09 13.03 7.80
C ARG A 629 18.58 11.59 7.80
N GLY A 630 19.05 10.76 6.86
CA GLY A 630 18.76 9.33 6.77
C GLY A 630 19.10 8.57 8.06
N LEU A 631 20.33 8.71 8.53
CA LEU A 631 20.77 8.07 9.78
C LEU A 631 20.00 8.60 11.00
N GLY A 632 19.72 9.89 11.06
CA GLY A 632 18.94 10.53 12.12
C GLY A 632 17.50 10.01 12.15
N ALA A 633 16.83 9.93 10.99
CA ALA A 633 15.48 9.40 10.87
C ALA A 633 15.41 7.91 11.28
N VAL A 634 16.38 7.09 10.85
CA VAL A 634 16.48 5.68 11.26
C VAL A 634 16.70 5.56 12.76
N ALA A 635 17.67 6.28 13.33
CA ALA A 635 17.96 6.21 14.76
C ALA A 635 16.77 6.66 15.61
N LEU A 636 16.08 7.71 15.18
CA LEU A 636 14.99 8.32 15.94
C LEU A 636 13.68 7.53 15.83
N PHE A 637 13.28 7.16 14.61
CA PHE A 637 12.00 6.49 14.37
C PHE A 637 12.11 4.97 14.52
N LEU A 638 13.18 4.33 14.03
CA LEU A 638 13.38 2.88 14.14
C LEU A 638 14.11 2.44 15.42
N GLY A 639 14.54 3.38 16.27
CA GLY A 639 15.14 3.08 17.58
C GLY A 639 14.31 2.12 18.46
N PRO A 640 12.98 2.28 18.60
CA PRO A 640 12.15 1.36 19.37
C PRO A 640 12.19 -0.07 18.83
N VAL A 641 12.25 -0.25 17.52
CA VAL A 641 12.36 -1.58 16.88
C VAL A 641 13.65 -2.27 17.31
N TYR A 642 14.77 -1.55 17.26
CA TYR A 642 16.06 -2.08 17.69
C TYR A 642 16.02 -2.52 19.16
N PHE A 643 15.57 -1.67 20.07
CA PHE A 643 15.53 -2.04 21.50
C PHE A 643 14.55 -3.19 21.80
N ALA A 644 13.39 -3.20 21.14
CA ALA A 644 12.44 -4.32 21.25
C ALA A 644 13.05 -5.64 20.74
N SER A 645 13.81 -5.59 19.65
CA SER A 645 14.49 -6.76 19.09
C SER A 645 15.58 -7.31 20.03
N VAL A 646 16.32 -6.45 20.74
CA VAL A 646 17.29 -6.90 21.76
C VAL A 646 16.58 -7.62 22.92
N ILE A 647 15.44 -7.08 23.38
CA ILE A 647 14.65 -7.71 24.44
C ILE A 647 14.13 -9.07 23.98
N PHE A 648 13.54 -9.14 22.77
CA PHE A 648 13.03 -10.38 22.19
C PHE A 648 14.15 -11.42 22.03
N ALA A 649 15.29 -11.05 21.45
CA ALA A 649 16.47 -11.88 21.30
C ALA A 649 16.94 -12.49 22.63
N ARG A 650 16.89 -11.70 23.70
CA ARG A 650 17.30 -12.12 25.04
C ARG A 650 16.31 -13.10 25.68
N LEU A 651 15.01 -12.92 25.44
CA LEU A 651 13.99 -13.88 25.88
C LEU A 651 14.11 -15.21 25.14
N ILE A 652 14.22 -15.18 23.80
CA ILE A 652 14.28 -16.42 23.01
C ILE A 652 15.58 -17.20 23.22
N ARG A 653 16.68 -16.54 23.61
CA ARG A 653 17.97 -17.19 23.83
C ARG A 653 17.90 -18.33 24.85
N GLU A 654 17.05 -18.20 25.85
CA GLU A 654 16.86 -19.19 26.93
C GLU A 654 15.62 -20.07 26.70
N GLU A 655 14.88 -19.83 25.61
CA GLU A 655 13.60 -20.47 25.34
C GLU A 655 13.77 -21.89 24.80
N LYS A 656 13.05 -22.85 25.39
CA LYS A 656 13.10 -24.26 24.95
C LYS A 656 12.14 -24.53 23.81
N LYS A 657 11.05 -23.77 23.74
CA LYS A 657 9.99 -23.91 22.73
C LYS A 657 9.92 -22.67 21.84
N LEU A 658 10.95 -22.44 21.02
CA LEU A 658 11.02 -21.27 20.14
C LEU A 658 9.77 -21.13 19.24
N TYR A 659 9.21 -22.24 18.75
CA TYR A 659 7.98 -22.22 17.95
C TYR A 659 6.78 -21.61 18.69
N ALA A 660 6.69 -21.80 20.02
CA ALA A 660 5.61 -21.25 20.84
C ALA A 660 5.82 -19.76 21.11
N ALA A 661 7.07 -19.34 21.34
CA ALA A 661 7.44 -17.93 21.47
C ALA A 661 7.16 -17.17 20.16
N TYR A 662 7.58 -17.73 19.03
CA TYR A 662 7.35 -17.18 17.69
C TYR A 662 5.85 -17.09 17.37
N GLY A 663 5.10 -18.17 17.61
CA GLY A 663 3.64 -18.17 17.41
C GLY A 663 2.92 -17.16 18.28
N SER A 664 3.28 -17.05 19.56
CA SER A 664 2.71 -16.06 20.48
C SER A 664 3.02 -14.63 20.04
N ASN A 665 4.22 -14.38 19.54
CA ASN A 665 4.64 -13.08 19.03
C ASN A 665 3.84 -12.66 17.79
N LEU A 666 3.66 -13.56 16.81
CA LEU A 666 2.86 -13.26 15.61
C LEU A 666 1.38 -13.05 15.91
N LEU A 667 0.79 -13.83 16.83
CA LEU A 667 -0.58 -13.57 17.30
C LEU A 667 -0.72 -12.20 17.96
N GLY A 668 0.30 -11.77 18.69
CA GLY A 668 0.39 -10.42 19.22
C GLY A 668 0.46 -9.36 18.13
N ALA A 669 1.33 -9.55 17.14
CA ALA A 669 1.49 -8.65 16.01
C ALA A 669 0.18 -8.47 15.23
N MET A 670 -0.58 -9.55 15.05
CA MET A 670 -1.92 -9.50 14.47
C MET A 670 -2.88 -8.63 15.29
N VAL A 671 -2.91 -8.76 16.63
CA VAL A 671 -3.73 -7.87 17.47
C VAL A 671 -3.25 -6.42 17.36
N GLY A 672 -1.94 -6.19 17.32
CA GLY A 672 -1.36 -4.88 16.99
C GLY A 672 -1.90 -4.34 15.66
N GLY A 673 -1.94 -5.16 14.62
CA GLY A 673 -2.49 -4.79 13.32
C GLY A 673 -3.99 -4.52 13.32
N THR A 674 -4.78 -5.19 14.16
CA THR A 674 -6.18 -4.82 14.36
C THR A 674 -6.34 -3.50 15.15
N CYS A 675 -5.41 -3.20 16.06
CA CYS A 675 -5.40 -1.94 16.80
C CYS A 675 -4.93 -0.75 15.94
N GLU A 676 -4.29 -0.98 14.78
CA GLU A 676 -3.91 0.06 13.82
C GLU A 676 -5.11 0.90 13.38
N TYR A 677 -6.30 0.29 13.26
CA TYR A 677 -7.53 1.01 12.90
C TYR A 677 -7.97 2.06 13.92
N LEU A 678 -7.42 2.06 15.15
CA LEU A 678 -7.62 3.17 16.08
C LEU A 678 -7.00 4.48 15.58
N SER A 679 -6.06 4.43 14.62
CA SER A 679 -5.54 5.61 13.93
C SER A 679 -6.63 6.38 13.16
N LEU A 680 -7.67 5.70 12.68
CA LEU A 680 -8.83 6.32 12.02
C LEU A 680 -9.55 7.31 12.93
N VAL A 681 -9.47 7.11 14.25
CA VAL A 681 -10.11 7.96 15.26
C VAL A 681 -9.09 8.92 15.90
N MET A 682 -7.95 8.38 16.32
CA MET A 682 -6.99 9.06 17.21
C MET A 682 -5.74 9.59 16.51
N GLY A 683 -5.49 9.23 15.24
CA GLY A 683 -4.26 9.55 14.51
C GLY A 683 -3.10 8.56 14.75
N PHE A 684 -2.03 8.68 13.95
CA PHE A 684 -0.89 7.75 13.96
C PHE A 684 0.04 7.92 15.18
N LYS A 685 0.13 9.11 15.77
CA LYS A 685 0.90 9.35 17.00
C LYS A 685 0.37 8.54 18.17
N PHE A 686 -0.93 8.31 18.25
CA PHE A 686 -1.55 7.50 19.30
C PHE A 686 -1.04 6.05 19.27
N LEU A 687 -0.71 5.50 18.09
CA LEU A 687 -0.19 4.14 17.96
C LEU A 687 1.12 3.94 18.73
N ILE A 688 1.97 4.98 18.82
CA ILE A 688 3.24 4.93 19.57
C ILE A 688 2.98 4.81 21.07
N LEU A 689 1.98 5.54 21.59
CA LEU A 689 1.58 5.45 22.99
C LEU A 689 1.03 4.05 23.32
N MET A 690 0.23 3.50 22.40
CA MET A 690 -0.30 2.15 22.53
C MET A 690 0.82 1.09 22.48
N SER A 691 1.81 1.24 21.59
CA SER A 691 3.01 0.39 21.59
C SER A 691 3.78 0.47 22.90
N ALA A 692 3.97 1.67 23.47
CA ALA A 692 4.60 1.82 24.77
C ALA A 692 3.81 1.09 25.87
N GLY A 693 2.47 1.17 25.85
CA GLY A 693 1.60 0.41 26.73
C GLY A 693 1.80 -1.10 26.62
N PHE A 694 1.84 -1.64 25.39
CA PHE A 694 2.14 -3.06 25.17
C PHE A 694 3.54 -3.44 25.68
N TYR A 695 4.56 -2.62 25.46
CA TYR A 695 5.90 -2.89 25.98
C TYR A 695 5.98 -2.84 27.50
N MET A 696 5.21 -1.98 28.16
CA MET A 696 5.09 -2.00 29.63
C MET A 696 4.46 -3.30 30.12
N LEU A 697 3.39 -3.78 29.45
CA LEU A 697 2.77 -5.08 29.76
C LEU A 697 3.71 -6.26 29.51
N ALA A 698 4.53 -6.19 28.45
CA ALA A 698 5.58 -7.17 28.21
C ALA A 698 6.61 -7.17 29.34
N GLY A 699 7.08 -6.00 29.77
CA GLY A 699 8.02 -5.85 30.90
C GLY A 699 7.44 -6.42 32.20
N TRP A 700 6.19 -6.11 32.51
CA TRP A 700 5.49 -6.67 33.66
C TRP A 700 5.41 -8.20 33.60
N SER A 701 5.10 -8.77 32.43
CA SER A 701 5.07 -10.23 32.22
C SER A 701 6.45 -10.90 32.29
N VAL A 702 7.55 -10.16 32.11
CA VAL A 702 8.93 -10.68 32.25
C VAL A 702 9.37 -10.71 33.71
N TRP A 703 8.86 -9.79 34.54
CA TRP A 703 9.24 -9.68 35.96
C TRP A 703 8.30 -10.40 36.93
N ARG A 704 7.15 -10.88 36.46
CA ARG A 704 6.25 -11.78 37.18
C ARG A 704 6.68 -13.23 36.97
#